data_AF-G2XD83-F1
#
_entry.id   AF-G2XD83-F1
#
_cell.length_a   1.000
_cell.length_b   1.000
_cell.length_c   1.000
_cell.angle_alpha   90.00
_cell.angle_beta   90.00
_cell.angle_gamma   90.00
#
_symmetry.space_group_name_H-M   'P 1'
#
loop_
_entity.id
_entity.type
_entity.pdbx_description
1 polymer ?
#
loop_
_entity_poly.entity_id
_entity_poly.type
_entity_poly.pdbx_seq_one_letter_code
_entity_poly.pdbx_strand_id
1 'polypeptide(L)'
;MSSGVVRSTALRAGGACVRCRKGKTKCVYENGRAPCKNCAKGMHECYLPSESMGGASPARHASHRPARESLPAVGASNPDTRVANPAAVTSRHGGQAIIAEKLTPELVQECDRVISKTYPACVVFHKPTFLGQLKTSSMDPALVYALLTCAARSSPTLIRRYGAQSGGGATGAAEHFAAKAMSMINHNLDAPSLADIQAICLVIIHEWGSRNAVRAYIYLGQATRMVQMYRVIHSHHADPGTTERFLEDESFRRVIWLLYILDCLLTSHPGRQPALSGADTIDVSLPCTDMNFAFGNAVYVQTLSLTDPPRLPPGAHVDNIGEFGHIVMATRIWRDVIQMLMSTSTETFSDATCSQIMGAIDDLRRSLPMQYADKPGQVNLHITMGSGFTYAMLHCMLHCSSIFINRRRLLQYVTAHDFNIETWRVTPQCHELIDRLFTSCHSTIAMLTALETGFEKEANLCFPIVMLFSAFTASATVAYLSLKALTPPNAVETAAHIVRDGLRFMQDGVETWPLIASWLRHLTVMHRVLANDGSAPMPQGLLHGPAHSAHNHAGSVSESGRDSEPPVPLPRRPGVTTINGGSGSIAGTPATTNSPPPAPASEPKRSPSAVPAPPSNGNGAHETERPSNAVPQDMTAVELCSAFERQLLELDDLAAFMGGGV
;
A
#
# COMPACT_ATOMS: atom_id res chain seq x y z
N MET A 1 -23.87 43.24 46.26
CA MET A 1 -24.80 43.28 45.11
C MET A 1 -24.01 43.44 43.83
N SER A 2 -24.01 42.43 42.96
CA SER A 2 -23.89 42.55 41.49
C SER A 2 -24.05 41.16 40.90
N SER A 3 -25.07 40.95 40.08
CA SER A 3 -25.50 39.64 39.60
C SER A 3 -24.91 39.31 38.23
N GLY A 4 -23.98 38.35 38.16
CA GLY A 4 -23.48 37.82 36.89
C GLY A 4 -24.52 36.93 36.20
N VAL A 5 -25.01 37.36 35.03
CA VAL A 5 -26.06 36.67 34.26
C VAL A 5 -25.48 35.44 33.55
N VAL A 6 -25.88 34.23 33.98
CA VAL A 6 -25.66 33.00 33.22
C VAL A 6 -26.67 32.95 32.07
N ARG A 7 -26.21 33.15 30.83
CA ARG A 7 -27.04 33.03 29.62
C ARG A 7 -27.55 31.59 29.46
N SER A 8 -28.83 31.36 29.73
CA SER A 8 -29.52 30.14 29.28
C SER A 8 -29.54 30.09 27.75
N THR A 9 -28.88 29.10 27.16
CA THR A 9 -29.04 28.77 25.74
C THR A 9 -30.42 28.14 25.52
N ALA A 10 -31.35 28.92 24.97
CA ALA A 10 -32.62 28.39 24.48
C ALA A 10 -32.35 27.44 23.31
N LEU A 11 -32.89 26.22 23.39
CA LEU A 11 -32.84 25.22 22.32
C LEU A 11 -33.63 25.75 21.10
N ARG A 12 -32.92 26.26 20.08
CA ARG A 12 -33.56 26.57 18.80
C ARG A 12 -33.81 25.26 18.04
N ALA A 13 -35.09 25.01 17.78
CA ALA A 13 -35.69 24.11 16.78
C ALA A 13 -34.93 22.84 16.32
N GLY A 14 -35.54 21.66 16.52
CA GLY A 14 -35.50 20.60 15.50
C GLY A 14 -35.42 19.14 15.99
N GLY A 15 -34.81 18.87 17.14
CA GLY A 15 -34.56 17.49 17.58
C GLY A 15 -35.76 16.81 18.27
N ALA A 16 -36.08 15.57 17.86
CA ALA A 16 -36.91 14.66 18.65
C ALA A 16 -36.05 13.94 19.70
N CYS A 17 -36.54 13.81 20.93
CA CYS A 17 -35.84 13.05 21.98
C CYS A 17 -35.65 11.57 21.60
N VAL A 18 -34.65 10.91 22.17
CA VAL A 18 -34.28 9.52 21.78
C VAL A 18 -35.47 8.56 21.86
N ARG A 19 -36.31 8.68 22.89
CA ARG A 19 -37.52 7.87 23.04
C ARG A 19 -38.55 8.13 21.94
N CYS A 20 -38.91 9.38 21.69
CA CYS A 20 -39.87 9.74 20.64
C CYS A 20 -39.36 9.37 19.25
N ARG A 21 -38.04 9.48 19.01
CA ARG A 21 -37.37 9.04 17.77
C ARG A 21 -37.47 7.52 17.59
N LYS A 22 -37.11 6.73 18.61
CA LYS A 22 -37.20 5.26 18.59
C LYS A 22 -38.64 4.76 18.45
N GLY A 23 -39.59 5.42 19.11
CA GLY A 23 -41.02 5.11 19.02
C GLY A 23 -41.76 5.72 17.83
N LYS A 24 -41.09 6.48 16.94
CA LYS A 24 -41.70 7.22 15.82
C LYS A 24 -42.93 8.07 16.22
N THR A 25 -42.92 8.67 17.41
CA THR A 25 -44.03 9.52 17.91
C THR A 25 -43.66 11.00 17.93
N LYS A 26 -44.67 11.88 17.83
CA LYS A 26 -44.46 13.34 17.79
C LYS A 26 -43.86 13.85 19.10
N CYS A 27 -42.66 14.43 19.02
CA CYS A 27 -41.99 15.07 20.15
C CYS A 27 -42.37 16.56 20.20
N VAL A 28 -42.97 17.02 21.30
CA VAL A 28 -43.36 18.43 21.49
C VAL A 28 -42.91 18.88 22.88
N TYR A 29 -42.19 19.99 22.96
CA TYR A 29 -41.78 20.65 24.20
C TYR A 29 -42.64 21.90 24.40
N GLU A 30 -43.29 22.06 25.55
CA GLU A 30 -44.17 23.22 25.80
C GLU A 30 -43.35 24.50 26.06
N ASN A 31 -42.28 24.41 26.84
CA ASN A 31 -41.42 25.54 27.22
C ASN A 31 -40.00 25.45 26.61
N GLY A 32 -39.83 24.71 25.52
CA GLY A 32 -38.52 24.48 24.88
C GLY A 32 -37.49 23.73 25.75
N ARG A 33 -37.92 23.13 26.87
CA ARG A 33 -37.09 22.36 27.82
C ARG A 33 -37.66 20.95 27.97
N ALA A 34 -36.78 19.98 28.26
CA ALA A 34 -37.19 18.64 28.63
C ALA A 34 -37.91 18.61 30.01
N PRO A 35 -38.82 17.64 30.25
CA PRO A 35 -39.26 16.58 29.34
C PRO A 35 -40.26 17.07 28.28
N CYS A 36 -40.32 16.36 27.14
CA CYS A 36 -41.36 16.61 26.13
C CYS A 36 -42.72 16.08 26.62
N LYS A 37 -43.84 16.61 26.11
CA LYS A 37 -45.21 16.30 26.55
C LYS A 37 -45.54 14.80 26.58
N ASN A 38 -45.04 14.05 25.59
CA ASN A 38 -45.24 12.60 25.51
C ASN A 38 -44.44 11.82 26.58
N CYS A 39 -43.22 12.26 26.89
CA CYS A 39 -42.40 11.66 27.95
C CYS A 39 -42.92 12.07 29.33
N ALA A 40 -43.36 13.30 29.52
CA ALA A 40 -43.99 13.79 30.75
C ALA A 40 -45.24 12.97 31.10
N LYS A 41 -46.16 12.78 30.13
CA LYS A 41 -47.40 12.00 30.32
C LYS A 41 -47.14 10.52 30.69
N GLY A 42 -46.05 9.94 30.19
CA GLY A 42 -45.64 8.56 30.50
C GLY A 42 -44.65 8.42 31.66
N MET A 43 -44.27 9.51 32.34
CA MET A 43 -43.18 9.53 33.33
C MET A 43 -41.88 8.88 32.84
N HIS A 44 -41.47 9.21 31.62
CA HIS A 44 -40.28 8.66 30.97
C HIS A 44 -39.17 9.69 30.84
N GLU A 45 -37.93 9.20 30.93
CA GLU A 45 -36.73 10.02 30.74
C GLU A 45 -36.66 10.59 29.31
N CYS A 46 -36.28 11.86 29.19
CA CYS A 46 -36.38 12.62 27.95
C CYS A 46 -35.11 13.43 27.69
N TYR A 47 -34.15 12.83 26.99
CA TYR A 47 -32.94 13.49 26.51
C TYR A 47 -32.92 13.54 24.98
N LEU A 48 -32.28 14.59 24.45
CA LEU A 48 -31.90 14.65 23.05
C LEU A 48 -30.64 13.79 22.86
N PRO A 49 -30.48 13.11 21.70
CA PRO A 49 -29.19 12.52 21.37
C PRO A 49 -28.16 13.64 21.21
N SER A 50 -27.24 13.75 22.16
CA SER A 50 -26.07 14.62 22.03
C SER A 50 -25.11 14.03 21.01
N GLU A 51 -24.58 14.85 20.11
CA GLU A 51 -23.32 14.52 19.46
C GLU A 51 -22.20 14.60 20.51
N SER A 52 -21.25 13.67 20.41
CA SER A 52 -20.10 13.45 21.31
C SER A 52 -20.34 12.74 22.66
N MET A 53 -19.47 11.74 22.88
CA MET A 53 -19.04 11.07 24.12
C MET A 53 -20.02 10.21 24.96
N GLY A 54 -19.77 8.89 24.88
CA GLY A 54 -19.30 8.07 26.01
C GLY A 54 -20.11 8.07 27.31
N GLY A 55 -20.79 6.96 27.60
CA GLY A 55 -21.63 6.85 28.78
C GLY A 55 -20.88 6.68 30.11
N ALA A 56 -21.41 7.31 31.16
CA ALA A 56 -21.31 6.87 32.54
C ALA A 56 -22.56 7.31 33.31
N SER A 57 -23.04 6.47 34.23
CA SER A 57 -24.19 6.73 35.11
C SER A 57 -24.00 5.96 36.43
N PRO A 58 -24.62 6.32 37.57
CA PRO A 58 -24.25 7.54 38.30
C PRO A 58 -24.10 7.31 39.83
N ALA A 59 -23.17 8.01 40.51
CA ALA A 59 -23.22 8.13 41.99
C ALA A 59 -22.50 9.35 42.61
N ARG A 60 -23.30 10.28 43.14
CA ARG A 60 -23.20 10.95 44.48
C ARG A 60 -22.00 11.86 44.84
N HIS A 61 -22.30 13.17 44.84
CA HIS A 61 -22.01 14.19 45.88
C HIS A 61 -20.65 14.25 46.64
N ALA A 62 -19.80 15.18 46.17
CA ALA A 62 -19.34 16.40 46.87
C ALA A 62 -18.74 16.36 48.31
N SER A 63 -17.49 16.83 48.42
CA SER A 63 -17.08 17.90 49.38
C SER A 63 -15.67 18.47 49.04
N HIS A 64 -15.38 19.71 49.47
CA HIS A 64 -14.16 20.47 49.13
C HIS A 64 -13.05 20.37 50.19
N ARG A 65 -11.76 20.29 49.79
CA ARG A 65 -10.68 21.31 50.03
C ARG A 65 -9.25 20.81 49.65
N PRO A 66 -8.21 21.69 49.56
CA PRO A 66 -7.02 21.46 48.73
C PRO A 66 -5.74 20.97 49.46
N ALA A 67 -4.69 20.77 48.67
CA ALA A 67 -3.41 20.11 48.99
C ALA A 67 -2.38 20.90 49.83
N ARG A 68 -1.49 20.18 50.53
CA ARG A 68 -0.02 20.43 50.53
C ARG A 68 0.84 19.30 51.14
N GLU A 69 2.04 19.12 50.57
CA GLU A 69 3.35 18.71 51.13
C GLU A 69 3.56 17.45 52.04
N SER A 70 4.30 16.48 51.47
CA SER A 70 5.67 16.05 51.86
C SER A 70 6.02 15.40 53.23
N LEU A 71 6.33 14.07 53.16
CA LEU A 71 7.47 13.35 53.82
C LEU A 71 7.49 13.17 55.37
N PRO A 72 8.36 12.31 55.97
CA PRO A 72 8.84 10.96 55.57
C PRO A 72 8.95 9.88 56.70
N ALA A 73 9.13 8.60 56.31
CA ALA A 73 9.79 7.48 57.06
C ALA A 73 9.15 7.01 58.41
N VAL A 74 9.50 5.91 59.11
CA VAL A 74 10.61 4.91 59.12
C VAL A 74 10.07 3.52 59.58
N GLY A 75 10.72 2.40 59.22
CA GLY A 75 10.77 1.15 60.04
C GLY A 75 9.71 0.08 59.75
N ALA A 76 9.97 -1.10 59.16
CA ALA A 76 10.98 -2.15 59.36
C ALA A 76 10.66 -3.18 60.47
N SER A 77 9.99 -4.28 60.09
CA SER A 77 10.33 -5.66 60.52
C SER A 77 9.45 -6.72 59.82
N ASN A 78 10.10 -7.64 59.10
CA ASN A 78 9.56 -8.97 58.74
C ASN A 78 9.89 -9.94 59.93
N PRO A 79 9.47 -11.22 59.95
CA PRO A 79 8.79 -11.99 58.89
C PRO A 79 7.51 -12.73 59.36
N ASP A 80 6.75 -13.30 58.42
CA ASP A 80 6.44 -14.73 58.53
C ASP A 80 6.07 -15.42 57.21
N THR A 81 6.39 -16.71 57.12
CA THR A 81 6.30 -17.51 55.89
C THR A 81 4.87 -17.89 55.49
N ARG A 82 4.49 -17.65 54.22
CA ARG A 82 3.55 -18.51 53.48
C ARG A 82 3.99 -18.74 52.04
N VAL A 83 4.19 -20.01 51.71
CA VAL A 83 4.46 -20.51 50.37
C VAL A 83 3.26 -20.20 49.45
N ALA A 84 3.49 -19.40 48.41
CA ALA A 84 2.52 -19.18 47.35
C ALA A 84 2.82 -20.10 46.16
N ASN A 85 2.10 -21.21 46.09
CA ASN A 85 2.12 -22.13 44.96
C ASN A 85 1.49 -21.43 43.74
N PRO A 86 2.14 -21.34 42.56
CA PRO A 86 1.55 -20.75 41.37
C PRO A 86 0.50 -21.70 40.77
N ALA A 87 -0.70 -21.67 41.35
CA ALA A 87 -1.85 -22.40 40.83
C ALA A 87 -2.20 -21.84 39.44
N ALA A 88 -2.18 -22.72 38.43
CA ALA A 88 -2.54 -22.37 37.06
C ALA A 88 -3.93 -21.74 36.99
N VAL A 89 -3.99 -20.46 36.62
CA VAL A 89 -5.25 -19.77 36.32
C VAL A 89 -5.73 -20.26 34.95
N THR A 90 -6.43 -21.40 34.97
CA THR A 90 -7.21 -21.88 33.84
C THR A 90 -8.31 -20.87 33.51
N SER A 91 -8.06 -20.00 32.54
CA SER A 91 -9.06 -19.05 32.04
C SER A 91 -10.24 -19.82 31.44
N ARG A 92 -11.39 -19.78 32.13
CA ARG A 92 -12.58 -20.55 31.75
C ARG A 92 -13.40 -19.80 30.69
N HIS A 93 -13.03 -20.06 29.44
CA HIS A 93 -13.97 -20.46 28.38
C HIS A 93 -15.23 -19.57 28.20
N GLY A 94 -15.04 -18.40 27.56
CA GLY A 94 -16.14 -17.59 27.01
C GLY A 94 -16.05 -17.29 25.49
N GLY A 95 -14.90 -17.53 24.85
CA GLY A 95 -14.61 -17.08 23.47
C GLY A 95 -14.51 -18.16 22.39
N GLN A 96 -14.67 -19.45 22.73
CA GLN A 96 -14.38 -20.57 21.81
C GLN A 96 -15.35 -20.75 20.62
N ALA A 97 -16.42 -19.95 20.52
CA ALA A 97 -17.46 -20.14 19.51
C ALA A 97 -17.18 -19.46 18.14
N ILE A 98 -16.07 -18.73 17.98
CA ILE A 98 -15.75 -17.98 16.74
C ILE A 98 -14.72 -18.74 15.85
N ILE A 99 -14.15 -19.85 16.34
CA ILE A 99 -13.21 -20.70 15.58
C ILE A 99 -13.85 -22.06 15.26
N ALA A 100 -14.66 -22.15 14.21
CA ALA A 100 -15.09 -23.45 13.64
C ALA A 100 -15.60 -23.44 12.18
N GLU A 101 -15.36 -22.39 11.37
CA GLU A 101 -15.09 -22.69 9.96
C GLU A 101 -13.71 -23.38 9.94
N LYS A 102 -13.73 -24.71 10.06
CA LYS A 102 -12.54 -25.56 10.00
C LYS A 102 -11.79 -25.19 8.72
N LEU A 103 -10.58 -24.66 8.85
CA LEU A 103 -9.78 -24.23 7.70
C LEU A 103 -9.77 -25.35 6.66
N THR A 104 -10.30 -25.07 5.47
CA THR A 104 -10.24 -26.02 4.38
C THR A 104 -8.79 -26.13 3.91
N PRO A 105 -8.36 -27.28 3.35
CA PRO A 105 -7.02 -27.42 2.79
C PRO A 105 -6.68 -26.34 1.75
N GLU A 106 -7.70 -25.87 1.02
CA GLU A 106 -7.65 -24.74 0.09
C GLU A 106 -7.26 -23.42 0.79
N LEU A 107 -7.89 -23.07 1.92
CA LEU A 107 -7.53 -21.87 2.69
C LEU A 107 -6.12 -21.97 3.30
N VAL A 108 -5.70 -23.17 3.73
CA VAL A 108 -4.33 -23.43 4.19
C VAL A 108 -3.32 -23.20 3.06
N GLN A 109 -3.59 -23.70 1.86
CA GLN A 109 -2.73 -23.53 0.69
C GLN A 109 -2.57 -22.05 0.30
N GLU A 110 -3.64 -21.26 0.38
CA GLU A 110 -3.62 -19.81 0.12
C GLU A 110 -2.78 -19.04 1.15
N CYS A 111 -2.88 -19.40 2.44
CA CYS A 111 -2.02 -18.82 3.49
C CYS A 111 -0.54 -19.18 3.28
N ASP A 112 -0.21 -20.43 2.95
CA ASP A 112 1.17 -20.84 2.64
C ASP A 112 1.70 -20.07 1.42
N ARG A 113 0.93 -19.95 0.34
CA ARG A 113 1.31 -19.16 -0.85
C ARG A 113 1.71 -17.72 -0.50
N VAL A 114 0.93 -17.05 0.36
CA VAL A 114 1.23 -15.69 0.83
C VAL A 114 2.51 -15.63 1.65
N ILE A 115 2.66 -16.49 2.66
CA ILE A 115 3.87 -16.57 3.50
C ILE A 115 5.11 -16.90 2.67
N SER A 116 4.96 -17.76 1.66
CA SER A 116 6.08 -18.40 0.99
C SER A 116 6.56 -17.71 -0.29
N LYS A 117 5.72 -16.93 -1.00
CA LYS A 117 6.02 -16.51 -2.38
C LYS A 117 5.68 -15.07 -2.77
N THR A 118 4.65 -14.43 -2.21
CA THR A 118 4.05 -13.23 -2.85
C THR A 118 4.10 -11.93 -2.05
N TYR A 119 4.52 -11.94 -0.77
CA TYR A 119 4.30 -10.78 0.10
C TYR A 119 5.52 -10.43 0.96
N PRO A 120 6.31 -9.40 0.60
CA PRO A 120 7.49 -9.00 1.38
C PRO A 120 7.22 -8.65 2.84
N ALA A 121 5.99 -8.24 3.20
CA ALA A 121 5.64 -8.01 4.60
C ALA A 121 5.64 -9.31 5.45
N CYS A 122 5.60 -10.49 4.83
CA CYS A 122 5.67 -11.78 5.53
C CYS A 122 7.07 -12.12 6.07
N VAL A 123 8.11 -11.32 5.80
CA VAL A 123 9.44 -11.47 6.43
C VAL A 123 9.42 -11.34 7.95
N VAL A 124 8.34 -10.81 8.55
CA VAL A 124 8.13 -10.76 10.00
C VAL A 124 7.74 -12.10 10.63
N PHE A 125 7.49 -13.12 9.81
CA PHE A 125 7.09 -14.45 10.27
C PHE A 125 8.29 -15.39 10.33
N HIS A 126 8.44 -16.09 11.45
CA HIS A 126 9.36 -17.23 11.49
C HIS A 126 8.75 -18.39 10.67
N LYS A 127 9.07 -18.42 9.38
CA LYS A 127 8.44 -19.27 8.36
C LYS A 127 8.28 -20.76 8.78
N PRO A 128 9.29 -21.44 9.38
CA PRO A 128 9.13 -22.81 9.88
C PRO A 128 8.02 -22.96 10.93
N THR A 129 8.00 -22.08 11.94
CA THR A 129 6.98 -22.11 13.01
C THR A 129 5.59 -21.83 12.46
N PHE A 130 5.45 -20.81 11.60
CA PHE A 130 4.15 -20.38 11.08
C PHE A 130 3.55 -21.44 10.14
N LEU A 131 4.35 -22.03 9.25
CA LEU A 131 3.89 -23.12 8.39
C LEU A 131 3.58 -24.41 9.18
N GLY A 132 4.29 -24.65 10.29
CA GLY A 132 3.94 -25.71 11.23
C GLY A 132 2.57 -25.48 11.88
N GLN A 133 2.39 -24.32 12.52
CA GLN A 133 1.14 -23.91 13.18
C GLN A 133 -0.07 -23.91 12.23
N LEU A 134 0.13 -23.49 10.99
CA LEU A 134 -0.92 -23.50 9.96
C LEU A 134 -1.35 -24.94 9.61
N LYS A 135 -0.40 -25.87 9.48
CA LYS A 135 -0.69 -27.31 9.22
C LYS A 135 -1.35 -27.99 10.41
N THR A 136 -1.00 -27.61 11.64
CA THR A 136 -1.61 -28.14 12.87
C THR A 136 -2.88 -27.41 13.31
N SER A 137 -3.35 -26.42 12.54
CA SER A 137 -4.51 -25.56 12.88
C SER A 137 -4.40 -24.89 14.26
N SER A 138 -3.18 -24.53 14.67
CA SER A 138 -2.87 -23.87 15.94
C SER A 138 -2.35 -22.43 15.77
N MET A 139 -2.34 -21.91 14.54
CA MET A 139 -2.08 -20.50 14.24
C MET A 139 -3.22 -19.62 14.80
N ASP A 140 -2.88 -18.41 15.21
CA ASP A 140 -3.88 -17.44 15.69
C ASP A 140 -4.94 -17.12 14.61
N PRO A 141 -6.25 -17.12 14.95
CA PRO A 141 -7.32 -16.89 13.97
C PRO A 141 -7.30 -15.50 13.31
N ALA A 142 -6.92 -14.45 14.05
CA ALA A 142 -6.86 -13.10 13.49
C ALA A 142 -5.76 -13.01 12.43
N LEU A 143 -4.62 -13.63 12.71
CA LEU A 143 -3.51 -13.77 11.78
C LEU A 143 -3.87 -14.60 10.54
N VAL A 144 -4.59 -15.72 10.71
CA VAL A 144 -5.11 -16.50 9.56
C VAL A 144 -6.00 -15.64 8.66
N TYR A 145 -6.94 -14.88 9.24
CA TYR A 145 -7.79 -14.00 8.45
C TYR A 145 -7.02 -12.85 7.79
N ALA A 146 -5.97 -12.34 8.43
CA ALA A 146 -5.08 -11.34 7.85
C ALA A 146 -4.26 -11.90 6.67
N LEU A 147 -3.80 -13.15 6.74
CA LEU A 147 -3.17 -13.85 5.61
C LEU A 147 -4.16 -14.08 4.45
N LEU A 148 -5.38 -14.53 4.75
CA LEU A 148 -6.43 -14.71 3.75
C LEU A 148 -6.87 -13.38 3.10
N THR A 149 -6.78 -12.26 3.84
CA THR A 149 -6.98 -10.91 3.29
C THR A 149 -5.98 -10.61 2.17
N CYS A 150 -4.70 -10.94 2.38
CA CYS A 150 -3.67 -10.80 1.35
C CYS A 150 -3.85 -11.82 0.21
N ALA A 151 -4.20 -13.07 0.51
CA ALA A 151 -4.38 -14.11 -0.49
C ALA A 151 -5.55 -13.81 -1.44
N ALA A 152 -6.68 -13.34 -0.90
CA ALA A 152 -7.90 -13.03 -1.65
C ALA A 152 -7.72 -11.93 -2.71
N ARG A 153 -6.66 -11.11 -2.61
CA ARG A 153 -6.27 -10.14 -3.65
C ARG A 153 -5.85 -10.81 -4.96
N SER A 154 -5.33 -12.04 -4.90
CA SER A 154 -4.71 -12.77 -6.02
C SER A 154 -5.22 -14.19 -6.22
N SER A 155 -6.23 -14.63 -5.48
CA SER A 155 -6.81 -15.97 -5.61
C SER A 155 -8.12 -15.93 -6.41
N PRO A 156 -8.16 -16.42 -7.66
CA PRO A 156 -9.39 -16.47 -8.45
C PRO A 156 -10.51 -17.23 -7.74
N THR A 157 -10.17 -18.23 -6.92
CA THR A 157 -11.15 -19.04 -6.19
C THR A 157 -11.75 -18.30 -5.00
N LEU A 158 -10.95 -17.56 -4.23
CA LEU A 158 -11.47 -16.70 -3.15
C LEU A 158 -12.26 -15.52 -3.72
N ILE A 159 -11.79 -14.91 -4.83
CA ILE A 159 -12.50 -13.85 -5.56
C ILE A 159 -13.89 -14.33 -5.98
N ARG A 160 -14.00 -15.51 -6.59
CA ARG A 160 -15.29 -16.08 -7.00
C ARG A 160 -16.23 -16.38 -5.82
N ARG A 161 -15.69 -16.78 -4.66
CA ARG A 161 -16.49 -17.21 -3.49
C ARG A 161 -16.92 -16.05 -2.58
N TYR A 162 -16.06 -15.04 -2.39
CA TYR A 162 -16.27 -13.95 -1.43
C TYR A 162 -16.35 -12.55 -2.08
N GLY A 163 -15.93 -12.41 -3.33
CA GLY A 163 -15.85 -11.12 -4.05
C GLY A 163 -17.17 -10.47 -4.42
N ALA A 164 -18.31 -11.11 -4.18
CA ALA A 164 -19.64 -10.51 -4.39
C ALA A 164 -20.00 -9.44 -3.32
N GLN A 165 -19.20 -9.33 -2.25
CA GLN A 165 -19.44 -8.41 -1.13
C GLN A 165 -18.67 -7.09 -1.28
N SER A 166 -19.02 -6.10 -0.46
CA SER A 166 -18.44 -4.74 -0.29
C SER A 166 -17.21 -4.40 -1.16
N GLY A 167 -17.43 -3.97 -2.40
CA GLY A 167 -16.39 -3.48 -3.30
C GLY A 167 -16.25 -4.27 -4.61
N GLY A 168 -16.71 -5.53 -4.64
CA GLY A 168 -16.60 -6.37 -5.83
C GLY A 168 -15.20 -6.98 -6.01
N GLY A 169 -15.13 -8.11 -6.72
CA GLY A 169 -13.88 -8.73 -7.15
C GLY A 169 -12.88 -8.99 -6.01
N ALA A 170 -11.61 -8.71 -6.28
CA ALA A 170 -10.49 -8.88 -5.34
C ALA A 170 -10.63 -8.04 -4.06
N THR A 171 -11.15 -6.82 -4.17
CA THR A 171 -11.32 -5.93 -3.00
C THR A 171 -12.41 -6.43 -2.07
N GLY A 172 -13.57 -6.85 -2.62
CA GLY A 172 -14.66 -7.42 -1.84
C GLY A 172 -14.27 -8.73 -1.12
N ALA A 173 -13.52 -9.60 -1.80
CA ALA A 173 -13.04 -10.85 -1.23
C ALA A 173 -12.03 -10.63 -0.11
N ALA A 174 -11.14 -9.64 -0.25
CA ALA A 174 -10.18 -9.28 0.79
C ALA A 174 -10.86 -8.60 2.00
N GLU A 175 -11.82 -7.68 1.77
CA GLU A 175 -12.56 -7.01 2.85
C GLU A 175 -13.34 -8.00 3.74
N HIS A 176 -13.88 -9.09 3.16
CA HIS A 176 -14.53 -10.17 3.91
C HIS A 176 -13.62 -10.74 5.01
N PHE A 177 -12.35 -10.98 4.70
CA PHE A 177 -11.39 -11.51 5.66
C PHE A 177 -10.81 -10.41 6.56
N ALA A 178 -10.59 -9.20 6.04
CA ALA A 178 -10.09 -8.06 6.82
C ALA A 178 -11.02 -7.70 7.98
N ALA A 179 -12.34 -7.71 7.72
CA ALA A 179 -13.36 -7.45 8.73
C ALA A 179 -13.36 -8.52 9.85
N LYS A 180 -13.15 -9.80 9.50
CA LYS A 180 -13.02 -10.89 10.47
C LYS A 180 -11.75 -10.75 11.33
N ALA A 181 -10.61 -10.46 10.71
CA ALA A 181 -9.35 -10.20 11.41
C ALA A 181 -9.47 -9.02 12.39
N MET A 182 -9.96 -7.86 11.92
CA MET A 182 -10.14 -6.68 12.77
C MET A 182 -11.15 -6.88 13.89
N SER A 183 -12.20 -7.69 13.69
CA SER A 183 -13.13 -8.05 14.77
C SER A 183 -12.39 -8.74 15.92
N MET A 184 -11.49 -9.68 15.61
CA MET A 184 -10.70 -10.43 16.61
C MET A 184 -9.65 -9.54 17.29
N ILE A 185 -8.88 -8.77 16.51
CA ILE A 185 -7.89 -7.80 17.05
C ILE A 185 -8.57 -6.81 18.00
N ASN A 186 -9.76 -6.31 17.64
CA ASN A 186 -10.51 -5.37 18.46
C ASN A 186 -11.08 -5.99 19.75
N HIS A 187 -11.29 -7.31 19.80
CA HIS A 187 -11.66 -8.01 21.03
C HIS A 187 -10.46 -8.20 21.99
N ASN A 188 -9.23 -8.19 21.48
CA ASN A 188 -7.99 -8.42 22.25
C ASN A 188 -7.26 -7.12 22.65
N LEU A 189 -7.85 -5.93 22.47
CA LEU A 189 -7.14 -4.65 22.61
C LEU A 189 -6.52 -4.38 23.98
N ASP A 190 -7.08 -4.91 25.05
CA ASP A 190 -6.56 -4.75 26.42
C ASP A 190 -5.30 -5.61 26.69
N ALA A 191 -5.05 -6.63 25.86
CA ALA A 191 -3.93 -7.57 25.98
C ALA A 191 -3.45 -8.04 24.59
N PRO A 192 -2.92 -7.13 23.74
CA PRO A 192 -2.58 -7.44 22.36
C PRO A 192 -1.40 -8.43 22.31
N SER A 193 -1.56 -9.51 21.53
CA SER A 193 -0.50 -10.47 21.26
C SER A 193 0.39 -10.02 20.09
N LEU A 194 1.55 -10.66 19.92
CA LEU A 194 2.39 -10.45 18.74
C LEU A 194 1.65 -10.81 17.44
N ALA A 195 0.78 -11.83 17.49
CA ALA A 195 -0.04 -12.24 16.35
C ALA A 195 -1.09 -11.17 15.98
N ASP A 196 -1.71 -10.51 16.96
CA ASP A 196 -2.63 -9.39 16.69
C ASP A 196 -1.90 -8.23 16.00
N ILE A 197 -0.67 -7.91 16.44
CA ILE A 197 0.16 -6.82 15.86
C ILE A 197 0.60 -7.18 14.44
N GLN A 198 0.99 -8.44 14.20
CA GLN A 198 1.31 -8.93 12.86
C GLN A 198 0.08 -8.93 11.93
N ALA A 199 -1.08 -9.34 12.44
CA ALA A 199 -2.33 -9.37 11.69
C ALA A 199 -2.76 -7.96 11.26
N ILE A 200 -2.74 -6.98 12.17
CA ILE A 200 -3.08 -5.60 11.82
C ILE A 200 -2.09 -4.98 10.82
N CYS A 201 -0.80 -5.36 10.82
CA CYS A 201 0.15 -4.92 9.79
C CYS A 201 -0.28 -5.34 8.37
N LEU A 202 -0.77 -6.56 8.18
CA LEU A 202 -1.28 -7.02 6.88
C LEU A 202 -2.59 -6.29 6.51
N VAL A 203 -3.48 -6.06 7.49
CA VAL A 203 -4.73 -5.31 7.26
C VAL A 203 -4.45 -3.85 6.89
N ILE A 204 -3.45 -3.19 7.48
CA ILE A 204 -3.04 -1.82 7.12
C ILE A 204 -2.71 -1.72 5.61
N ILE A 205 -2.01 -2.70 5.05
CA ILE A 205 -1.66 -2.73 3.63
C ILE A 205 -2.92 -2.96 2.76
N HIS A 206 -3.85 -3.82 3.22
CA HIS A 206 -5.16 -3.97 2.57
C HIS A 206 -5.94 -2.65 2.54
N GLU A 207 -6.07 -1.95 3.67
CA GLU A 207 -6.80 -0.68 3.73
C GLU A 207 -6.18 0.38 2.80
N TRP A 208 -4.84 0.45 2.79
CA TRP A 208 -4.11 1.36 1.92
C TRP A 208 -4.41 1.09 0.44
N GLY A 209 -4.24 -0.16 0.00
CA GLY A 209 -4.53 -0.57 -1.39
C GLY A 209 -6.00 -0.47 -1.78
N SER A 210 -6.93 -0.57 -0.83
CA SER A 210 -8.37 -0.32 -0.99
C SER A 210 -8.75 1.16 -1.13
N ARG A 211 -7.80 2.10 -1.06
CA ARG A 211 -8.03 3.56 -0.93
C ARG A 211 -8.69 4.00 0.37
N ASN A 212 -8.75 3.12 1.38
CA ASN A 212 -9.24 3.46 2.73
C ASN A 212 -8.12 4.12 3.55
N ALA A 213 -7.50 5.18 3.00
CA ALA A 213 -6.28 5.78 3.54
C ALA A 213 -6.43 6.33 4.98
N VAL A 214 -7.66 6.59 5.43
CA VAL A 214 -7.99 6.93 6.82
C VAL A 214 -7.97 5.68 7.72
N ARG A 215 -8.58 4.55 7.31
CA ARG A 215 -8.52 3.28 8.07
C ARG A 215 -7.06 2.81 8.21
N ALA A 216 -6.29 2.84 7.12
CA ALA A 216 -4.86 2.49 7.12
C ALA A 216 -4.06 3.30 8.17
N TYR A 217 -4.27 4.63 8.21
CA TYR A 217 -3.58 5.53 9.15
C TYR A 217 -4.03 5.34 10.61
N ILE A 218 -5.32 5.13 10.85
CA ILE A 218 -5.84 4.84 12.20
C ILE A 218 -5.33 3.48 12.70
N TYR A 219 -5.35 2.45 11.85
CA TYR A 219 -4.83 1.12 12.18
C TYR A 219 -3.31 1.13 12.40
N LEU A 220 -2.53 1.95 11.66
CA LEU A 220 -1.11 2.19 11.94
C LEU A 220 -0.90 2.76 13.36
N GLY A 221 -1.70 3.75 13.76
CA GLY A 221 -1.68 4.29 15.12
C GLY A 221 -2.04 3.25 16.18
N GLN A 222 -3.08 2.44 15.93
CA GLN A 222 -3.50 1.34 16.80
C GLN A 222 -2.39 0.29 16.97
N ALA A 223 -1.83 -0.20 15.85
CA ALA A 223 -0.74 -1.17 15.83
C ALA A 223 0.52 -0.65 16.56
N THR A 224 0.82 0.65 16.41
CA THR A 224 1.95 1.29 17.11
C THR A 224 1.72 1.33 18.62
N ARG A 225 0.50 1.65 19.10
CA ARG A 225 0.20 1.58 20.54
C ARG A 225 0.25 0.15 21.08
N MET A 226 -0.18 -0.83 20.28
CA MET A 226 -0.06 -2.25 20.63
C MET A 226 1.42 -2.67 20.73
N VAL A 227 2.28 -2.32 19.77
CA VAL A 227 3.71 -2.70 19.78
C VAL A 227 4.47 -2.03 20.93
N GLN A 228 4.15 -0.76 21.25
CA GLN A 228 4.70 -0.04 22.40
C GLN A 228 4.32 -0.70 23.73
N MET A 229 3.05 -1.05 23.92
CA MET A 229 2.60 -1.72 25.14
C MET A 229 3.15 -3.14 25.25
N TYR A 230 3.15 -3.90 24.14
CA TYR A 230 3.76 -5.23 24.08
C TYR A 230 5.24 -5.19 24.49
N ARG A 231 6.00 -4.18 24.00
CA ARG A 231 7.40 -3.95 24.40
C ARG A 231 7.53 -3.83 25.91
N VAL A 232 6.74 -2.99 26.56
CA VAL A 232 6.81 -2.74 28.01
C VAL A 232 6.50 -4.02 28.80
N ILE A 233 5.43 -4.74 28.45
CA ILE A 233 5.01 -5.97 29.15
C ILE A 233 6.08 -7.07 29.03
N HIS A 234 6.65 -7.27 27.85
CA HIS A 234 7.56 -8.38 27.58
C HIS A 234 9.06 -8.04 27.80
N SER A 235 9.39 -6.79 28.16
CA SER A 235 10.78 -6.34 28.41
C SER A 235 11.45 -6.97 29.63
N HIS A 236 10.67 -7.48 30.58
CA HIS A 236 11.15 -7.96 31.88
C HIS A 236 11.32 -9.49 31.99
N HIS A 237 10.86 -10.26 31.00
CA HIS A 237 10.97 -11.73 30.97
C HIS A 237 12.28 -12.23 30.33
N ALA A 238 13.37 -11.51 30.54
CA ALA A 238 14.67 -11.82 29.94
C ALA A 238 15.39 -12.93 30.72
N ASP A 239 15.14 -14.19 30.33
CA ASP A 239 16.10 -15.28 30.55
C ASP A 239 16.93 -15.45 29.25
N PRO A 240 18.18 -14.92 29.20
CA PRO A 240 18.94 -14.86 27.96
C PRO A 240 19.58 -16.22 27.63
N GLY A 241 19.10 -16.88 26.57
CA GLY A 241 19.85 -18.00 25.98
C GLY A 241 19.06 -19.07 25.23
N THR A 242 17.72 -19.07 25.23
CA THR A 242 16.95 -20.07 24.49
C THR A 242 16.71 -19.65 23.03
N THR A 243 16.67 -20.65 22.14
CA THR A 243 16.35 -20.48 20.72
C THR A 243 14.96 -19.88 20.54
N GLU A 244 13.97 -20.38 21.30
CA GLU A 244 12.59 -19.90 21.29
C GLU A 244 12.52 -18.41 21.63
N ARG A 245 13.26 -17.97 22.65
CA ARG A 245 13.26 -16.56 23.06
C ARG A 245 13.91 -15.66 21.99
N PHE A 246 15.00 -16.11 21.37
CA PHE A 246 15.60 -15.38 20.26
C PHE A 246 14.62 -15.23 19.09
N LEU A 247 13.87 -16.28 18.75
CA LEU A 247 12.86 -16.25 17.68
C LEU A 247 11.69 -15.31 18.00
N GLU A 248 11.23 -15.26 19.26
CA GLU A 248 10.23 -14.28 19.73
C GLU A 248 10.75 -12.85 19.60
N ASP A 249 11.95 -12.57 20.14
CA ASP A 249 12.55 -11.24 20.13
C ASP A 249 12.89 -10.77 18.71
N GLU A 250 13.33 -11.65 17.80
CA GLU A 250 13.54 -11.34 16.38
C GLU A 250 12.22 -11.09 15.64
N SER A 251 11.20 -11.92 15.88
CA SER A 251 9.87 -11.70 15.30
C SER A 251 9.30 -10.33 15.73
N PHE A 252 9.49 -9.97 17.01
CA PHE A 252 9.09 -8.68 17.55
C PHE A 252 9.89 -7.50 16.94
N ARG A 253 11.23 -7.62 16.83
CA ARG A 253 12.07 -6.62 16.13
C ARG A 253 11.60 -6.42 14.69
N ARG A 254 11.35 -7.50 13.96
CA ARG A 254 10.88 -7.45 12.56
C ARG A 254 9.51 -6.78 12.44
N VAL A 255 8.61 -6.96 13.41
CA VAL A 255 7.31 -6.25 13.47
C VAL A 255 7.48 -4.74 13.70
N ILE A 256 8.36 -4.31 14.61
CA ILE A 256 8.69 -2.87 14.78
C ILE A 256 9.17 -2.28 13.45
N TRP A 257 10.05 -3.00 12.74
CA TRP A 257 10.60 -2.51 11.47
C TRP A 257 9.60 -2.53 10.31
N LEU A 258 8.67 -3.48 10.27
CA LEU A 258 7.55 -3.43 9.33
C LEU A 258 6.63 -2.23 9.62
N LEU A 259 6.34 -1.96 10.91
CA LEU A 259 5.60 -0.76 11.30
C LEU A 259 6.35 0.52 10.94
N TYR A 260 7.67 0.59 11.10
CA TYR A 260 8.49 1.73 10.66
C TYR A 260 8.41 1.96 9.14
N ILE A 261 8.40 0.88 8.35
CA ILE A 261 8.21 0.96 6.89
C ILE A 261 6.81 1.49 6.57
N LEU A 262 5.75 0.89 7.14
CA LEU A 262 4.37 1.34 6.93
C LEU A 262 4.17 2.80 7.38
N ASP A 263 4.82 3.21 8.47
CA ASP A 263 4.84 4.57 8.98
C ASP A 263 5.48 5.55 7.97
N CYS A 264 6.67 5.25 7.43
CA CYS A 264 7.29 6.07 6.38
C CYS A 264 6.35 6.29 5.19
N LEU A 265 5.72 5.20 4.72
CA LEU A 265 4.92 5.22 3.51
C LEU A 265 3.58 5.95 3.76
N LEU A 266 2.88 5.65 4.85
CA LEU A 266 1.53 6.16 5.14
C LEU A 266 1.49 7.57 5.73
N THR A 267 2.64 8.14 6.09
CA THR A 267 2.77 9.55 6.52
C THR A 267 3.43 10.44 5.47
N SER A 268 3.60 9.96 4.24
CA SER A 268 4.08 10.74 3.09
C SER A 268 3.03 11.73 2.56
N HIS A 269 2.36 12.48 3.44
CA HIS A 269 1.32 13.45 3.11
C HIS A 269 1.19 14.55 4.17
N PRO A 270 1.00 15.84 3.79
CA PRO A 270 0.80 16.93 4.74
C PRO A 270 -0.30 16.65 5.77
N GLY A 271 -0.05 17.01 7.03
CA GLY A 271 -1.01 16.82 8.13
C GLY A 271 -1.10 15.41 8.71
N ARG A 272 -0.47 14.39 8.10
CA ARG A 272 -0.22 13.10 8.76
C ARG A 272 1.10 13.16 9.53
N GLN A 273 1.14 12.52 10.69
CA GLN A 273 2.32 12.50 11.55
C GLN A 273 2.75 11.04 11.78
N PRO A 274 4.07 10.76 11.85
CA PRO A 274 4.60 9.49 12.33
C PRO A 274 3.95 9.02 13.62
N ALA A 275 3.48 7.77 13.63
CA ALA A 275 2.99 7.11 14.83
C ALA A 275 4.16 6.64 15.71
N LEU A 276 5.26 6.21 15.07
CA LEU A 276 6.51 5.85 15.74
C LEU A 276 7.41 7.09 15.92
N SER A 277 7.94 7.26 17.12
CA SER A 277 8.94 8.28 17.43
C SER A 277 10.36 7.73 17.22
N GLY A 278 11.35 8.63 17.19
CA GLY A 278 12.76 8.21 17.19
C GLY A 278 13.13 7.38 18.43
N ALA A 279 12.52 7.64 19.58
CA ALA A 279 12.76 6.88 20.81
C ALA A 279 12.24 5.44 20.75
N ASP A 280 11.27 5.14 19.88
CA ASP A 280 10.76 3.77 19.70
C ASP A 280 11.73 2.87 18.91
N THR A 281 12.65 3.47 18.13
CA THR A 281 13.49 2.77 17.15
C THR A 281 15.01 2.94 17.35
N ILE A 282 15.46 3.97 18.09
CA ILE A 282 16.89 4.31 18.26
C ILE A 282 17.74 3.18 18.87
N ASP A 283 17.16 2.36 19.75
CA ASP A 283 17.84 1.28 20.46
C ASP A 283 17.52 -0.11 19.92
N VAL A 284 16.77 -0.19 18.82
CA VAL A 284 16.35 -1.44 18.20
C VAL A 284 17.40 -1.88 17.17
N SER A 285 17.91 -3.11 17.29
CA SER A 285 18.75 -3.73 16.25
C SER A 285 17.97 -3.90 14.95
N LEU A 286 18.63 -3.68 13.81
CA LEU A 286 18.13 -4.10 12.51
C LEU A 286 17.91 -5.63 12.48
N PRO A 287 17.00 -6.14 11.63
CA PRO A 287 16.77 -7.57 11.46
C PRO A 287 18.04 -8.34 11.10
N CYS A 288 18.20 -9.54 11.65
CA CYS A 288 19.27 -10.46 11.29
C CYS A 288 19.00 -11.12 9.93
N THR A 289 19.99 -11.85 9.39
CA THR A 289 19.81 -12.63 8.16
C THR A 289 18.67 -13.65 8.29
N ASP A 290 17.95 -13.92 7.19
CA ASP A 290 16.87 -14.92 7.20
C ASP A 290 17.38 -16.33 7.51
N MET A 291 18.65 -16.62 7.28
CA MET A 291 19.31 -17.84 7.73
C MET A 291 19.40 -17.90 9.26
N ASN A 292 19.91 -16.86 9.91
CA ASN A 292 19.99 -16.82 11.38
C ASN A 292 18.59 -16.84 12.01
N PHE A 293 17.61 -16.16 11.40
CA PHE A 293 16.22 -16.24 11.86
C PHE A 293 15.65 -17.66 11.70
N ALA A 294 15.79 -18.30 10.52
CA ALA A 294 15.19 -19.61 10.25
C ALA A 294 15.78 -20.78 11.06
N PHE A 295 17.05 -20.69 11.44
CA PHE A 295 17.72 -21.67 12.31
C PHE A 295 17.67 -21.29 13.80
N GLY A 296 17.22 -20.08 14.14
CA GLY A 296 17.23 -19.57 15.51
C GLY A 296 18.64 -19.31 16.06
N ASN A 297 19.60 -18.97 15.19
CA ASN A 297 20.96 -18.63 15.58
C ASN A 297 20.96 -17.26 16.30
N ALA A 298 21.12 -17.27 17.62
CA ALA A 298 21.12 -16.05 18.42
C ALA A 298 22.32 -15.16 18.08
N VAL A 299 22.05 -13.99 17.48
CA VAL A 299 23.06 -13.02 17.04
C VAL A 299 22.68 -11.59 17.42
N TYR A 300 23.69 -10.73 17.54
CA TYR A 300 23.53 -9.28 17.70
C TYR A 300 23.72 -8.58 16.36
N VAL A 301 22.93 -7.55 16.09
CA VAL A 301 22.99 -6.76 14.84
C VAL A 301 22.96 -5.28 15.19
N GLN A 302 23.62 -4.46 14.38
CA GLN A 302 23.67 -3.00 14.56
C GLN A 302 22.28 -2.35 14.49
N THR A 303 22.14 -1.16 15.08
CA THR A 303 20.94 -0.32 14.99
C THR A 303 20.81 0.33 13.61
N LEU A 304 19.68 1.03 13.35
CA LEU A 304 19.50 1.84 12.14
C LEU A 304 20.57 2.95 11.97
N SER A 305 21.20 3.37 13.06
CA SER A 305 22.32 4.34 13.07
C SER A 305 23.68 3.69 12.79
N LEU A 306 23.72 2.39 12.47
CA LEU A 306 24.94 1.58 12.30
C LEU A 306 25.85 1.58 13.54
N THR A 307 25.25 1.69 14.72
CA THR A 307 25.94 1.55 16.00
C THR A 307 25.66 0.17 16.61
N ASP A 308 26.56 -0.31 17.45
CA ASP A 308 26.33 -1.52 18.23
C ASP A 308 25.10 -1.38 19.14
N PRO A 309 24.33 -2.46 19.38
CA PRO A 309 23.12 -2.40 20.18
C PRO A 309 23.44 -2.25 21.68
N PRO A 310 22.64 -1.52 22.48
CA PRO A 310 22.96 -1.22 23.89
C PRO A 310 23.12 -2.42 24.83
N ARG A 311 22.70 -3.62 24.41
CA ARG A 311 22.81 -4.87 25.18
C ARG A 311 23.89 -5.83 24.64
N LEU A 312 24.81 -5.36 23.80
CA LEU A 312 25.93 -6.17 23.30
C LEU A 312 26.88 -6.54 24.47
N PRO A 313 27.14 -7.83 24.73
CA PRO A 313 28.07 -8.25 25.79
C PRO A 313 29.52 -7.79 25.49
N PRO A 314 30.35 -7.49 26.52
CA PRO A 314 31.75 -7.16 26.30
C PRO A 314 32.50 -8.27 25.55
N GLY A 315 33.14 -7.92 24.44
CA GLY A 315 33.87 -8.86 23.58
C GLY A 315 32.99 -9.67 22.62
N ALA A 316 31.67 -9.47 22.60
CA ALA A 316 30.82 -9.97 21.54
C ALA A 316 30.95 -9.10 20.27
N HIS A 317 30.68 -9.69 19.11
CA HIS A 317 30.67 -9.01 17.82
C HIS A 317 29.25 -8.98 17.25
N VAL A 318 28.97 -7.97 16.43
CA VAL A 318 27.76 -7.90 15.61
C VAL A 318 27.91 -8.77 14.35
N ASP A 319 26.83 -9.45 13.97
CA ASP A 319 26.69 -10.15 12.69
C ASP A 319 26.08 -9.22 11.63
N ASN A 320 26.05 -9.70 10.39
CA ASN A 320 25.57 -9.04 9.21
C ASN A 320 24.07 -8.68 9.30
N ILE A 321 23.75 -7.49 8.81
CA ILE A 321 22.37 -7.01 8.64
C ILE A 321 21.66 -7.90 7.60
N GLY A 322 20.43 -8.34 7.88
CA GLY A 322 19.62 -9.12 6.95
C GLY A 322 19.10 -8.30 5.77
N GLU A 323 18.60 -8.97 4.73
CA GLU A 323 18.00 -8.29 3.56
C GLU A 323 16.89 -7.31 3.97
N PHE A 324 16.03 -7.73 4.91
CA PHE A 324 14.98 -6.87 5.46
C PHE A 324 15.52 -5.63 6.20
N GLY A 325 16.68 -5.73 6.86
CA GLY A 325 17.34 -4.56 7.47
C GLY A 325 17.85 -3.55 6.44
N HIS A 326 18.32 -4.01 5.28
CA HIS A 326 18.67 -3.12 4.17
C HIS A 326 17.43 -2.43 3.58
N ILE A 327 16.26 -3.11 3.53
CA ILE A 327 14.98 -2.47 3.16
C ILE A 327 14.59 -1.37 4.15
N VAL A 328 14.79 -1.58 5.45
CA VAL A 328 14.58 -0.53 6.47
C VAL A 328 15.49 0.67 6.21
N MET A 329 16.78 0.45 5.92
CA MET A 329 17.72 1.53 5.60
C MET A 329 17.32 2.30 4.33
N ALA A 330 16.92 1.61 3.26
CA ALA A 330 16.40 2.25 2.05
C ALA A 330 15.11 3.04 2.32
N THR A 331 14.27 2.56 3.24
CA THR A 331 13.02 3.20 3.65
C THR A 331 13.25 4.41 4.57
N ARG A 332 14.35 4.42 5.34
CA ARG A 332 14.86 5.61 6.01
C ARG A 332 15.31 6.68 5.01
N ILE A 333 15.99 6.30 3.93
CA ILE A 333 16.37 7.26 2.86
C ILE A 333 15.12 7.81 2.18
N TRP A 334 14.10 6.98 1.92
CA TRP A 334 12.80 7.45 1.43
C TRP A 334 12.18 8.49 2.38
N ARG A 335 12.19 8.26 3.70
CA ARG A 335 11.72 9.23 4.69
C ARG A 335 12.48 10.57 4.58
N ASP A 336 13.80 10.52 4.41
CA ASP A 336 14.65 11.71 4.23
C ASP A 336 14.31 12.47 2.92
N VAL A 337 14.06 11.77 1.80
CA VAL A 337 13.58 12.36 0.53
C VAL A 337 12.23 13.05 0.71
N ILE A 338 11.27 12.38 1.33
CA ILE A 338 9.91 12.90 1.54
C ILE A 338 9.94 14.12 2.46
N GLN A 339 10.74 14.09 3.53
CA GLN A 339 10.93 15.23 4.41
C GLN A 339 11.52 16.43 3.65
N MET A 340 12.53 16.23 2.80
CA MET A 340 13.07 17.29 1.94
C MET A 340 12.00 17.87 1.00
N LEU A 341 11.23 17.03 0.32
CA LEU A 341 10.18 17.47 -0.60
C LEU A 341 9.06 18.26 0.11
N MET A 342 8.61 17.78 1.28
CA MET A 342 7.54 18.42 2.05
C MET A 342 7.96 19.68 2.82
N SER A 343 9.27 19.94 2.97
CA SER A 343 9.81 21.10 3.69
C SER A 343 10.45 22.17 2.80
N THR A 344 10.53 21.96 1.48
CA THR A 344 11.14 22.91 0.54
C THR A 344 10.16 23.42 -0.53
N SER A 345 10.16 24.73 -0.76
CA SER A 345 9.55 25.34 -1.95
C SER A 345 10.54 25.27 -3.13
N THR A 346 10.20 25.89 -4.26
CA THR A 346 11.18 26.15 -5.33
C THR A 346 12.28 27.09 -4.84
N GLU A 347 11.93 28.12 -4.06
CA GLU A 347 12.85 29.14 -3.55
C GLU A 347 13.77 28.65 -2.42
N THR A 348 13.27 27.77 -1.54
CA THR A 348 14.07 27.23 -0.41
C THR A 348 14.77 25.91 -0.73
N PHE A 349 14.78 25.51 -2.01
CA PHE A 349 15.44 24.29 -2.46
C PHE A 349 16.97 24.39 -2.35
N SER A 350 17.62 23.27 -2.04
CA SER A 350 19.08 23.17 -1.91
C SER A 350 19.61 21.94 -2.64
N ASP A 351 20.46 22.16 -3.63
CA ASP A 351 21.16 21.08 -4.35
C ASP A 351 22.15 20.33 -3.45
N ALA A 352 22.65 20.99 -2.39
CA ALA A 352 23.50 20.35 -1.39
C ALA A 352 22.73 19.29 -0.58
N THR A 353 21.47 19.57 -0.22
CA THR A 353 20.61 18.58 0.45
C THR A 353 20.30 17.40 -0.46
N CYS A 354 20.03 17.65 -1.76
CA CYS A 354 19.87 16.57 -2.74
C CYS A 354 21.13 15.73 -2.87
N SER A 355 22.30 16.37 -2.97
CA SER A 355 23.60 15.70 -3.08
C SER A 355 23.92 14.86 -1.84
N GLN A 356 23.55 15.33 -0.64
CA GLN A 356 23.69 14.55 0.61
C GLN A 356 22.82 13.28 0.60
N ILE A 357 21.55 13.38 0.21
CA ILE A 357 20.65 12.22 0.18
C ILE A 357 21.03 11.25 -0.95
N MET A 358 21.49 11.75 -2.11
CA MET A 358 22.05 10.91 -3.17
C MET A 358 23.33 10.19 -2.70
N GLY A 359 24.21 10.88 -1.97
CA GLY A 359 25.35 10.26 -1.31
C GLY A 359 24.95 9.10 -0.41
N ALA A 360 23.89 9.27 0.42
CA ALA A 360 23.37 8.20 1.27
C ALA A 360 22.81 6.99 0.48
N ILE A 361 22.22 7.20 -0.70
CA ILE A 361 21.80 6.12 -1.61
C ILE A 361 23.03 5.34 -2.09
N ASP A 362 24.07 6.05 -2.55
CA ASP A 362 25.27 5.42 -3.12
C ASP A 362 26.20 4.83 -2.05
N ASP A 363 26.18 5.35 -0.82
CA ASP A 363 26.80 4.74 0.37
C ASP A 363 26.11 3.41 0.70
N LEU A 364 24.77 3.38 0.75
CA LEU A 364 24.01 2.14 1.00
C LEU A 364 24.23 1.13 -0.12
N ARG A 365 24.17 1.53 -1.40
CA ARG A 365 24.47 0.63 -2.54
C ARG A 365 25.86 0.01 -2.45
N ARG A 366 26.86 0.77 -1.98
CA ARG A 366 28.24 0.28 -1.80
C ARG A 366 28.45 -0.58 -0.56
N SER A 367 27.62 -0.43 0.48
CA SER A 367 27.69 -1.25 1.69
C SER A 367 26.95 -2.59 1.57
N LEU A 368 26.07 -2.77 0.57
CA LEU A 368 25.36 -4.02 0.35
C LEU A 368 26.35 -5.21 0.16
N PRO A 369 26.20 -6.29 0.95
CA PRO A 369 26.85 -7.58 0.68
C PRO A 369 26.62 -8.04 -0.77
N MET A 370 27.58 -8.79 -1.32
CA MET A 370 27.57 -9.22 -2.74
C MET A 370 26.26 -9.88 -3.18
N GLN A 371 25.57 -10.59 -2.29
CA GLN A 371 24.29 -11.23 -2.55
C GLN A 371 23.12 -10.25 -2.77
N TYR A 372 23.17 -9.05 -2.17
CA TYR A 372 22.11 -8.02 -2.29
C TYR A 372 22.48 -6.89 -3.27
N ALA A 373 23.76 -6.78 -3.65
CA ALA A 373 24.24 -5.77 -4.58
C ALA A 373 23.62 -5.90 -5.97
N ASP A 374 23.13 -4.77 -6.52
CA ASP A 374 22.48 -4.74 -7.84
C ASP A 374 23.47 -5.00 -8.98
N LYS A 375 23.28 -6.11 -9.68
CA LYS A 375 24.07 -6.53 -10.83
C LYS A 375 23.19 -7.28 -11.83
N PRO A 376 23.50 -7.23 -13.14
CA PRO A 376 22.77 -7.97 -14.16
C PRO A 376 22.57 -9.45 -13.78
N GLY A 377 21.32 -9.90 -13.80
CA GLY A 377 20.93 -11.28 -13.48
C GLY A 377 20.69 -11.61 -12.00
N GLN A 378 21.07 -10.74 -11.05
CA GLN A 378 20.89 -11.03 -9.61
C GLN A 378 19.43 -11.24 -9.22
N VAL A 379 18.51 -10.44 -9.78
CA VAL A 379 17.06 -10.59 -9.56
C VAL A 379 16.57 -12.01 -9.94
N ASN A 380 17.13 -12.63 -10.98
CA ASN A 380 16.77 -13.98 -11.41
C ASN A 380 17.28 -15.06 -10.46
N LEU A 381 18.43 -14.84 -9.81
CA LEU A 381 18.93 -15.71 -8.75
C LEU A 381 18.03 -15.63 -7.51
N HIS A 382 17.63 -14.42 -7.09
CA HIS A 382 16.68 -14.23 -5.99
C HIS A 382 15.29 -14.79 -6.28
N ILE A 383 14.80 -14.67 -7.52
CA ILE A 383 13.58 -15.36 -7.98
C ILE A 383 13.72 -16.87 -7.79
N THR A 384 14.83 -17.46 -8.25
CA THR A 384 15.10 -18.91 -8.13
C THR A 384 15.19 -19.36 -6.66
N MET A 385 15.70 -18.52 -5.76
CA MET A 385 15.77 -18.77 -4.32
C MET A 385 14.45 -18.46 -3.57
N GLY A 386 13.45 -17.85 -4.22
CA GLY A 386 12.19 -17.45 -3.60
C GLY A 386 12.23 -16.12 -2.82
N SER A 387 13.31 -15.35 -2.90
CA SER A 387 13.50 -14.02 -2.29
C SER A 387 13.28 -12.85 -3.26
N GLY A 388 12.95 -13.11 -4.53
CA GLY A 388 12.86 -12.12 -5.61
C GLY A 388 12.08 -10.84 -5.28
N PHE A 389 10.92 -10.93 -4.63
CA PHE A 389 10.14 -9.75 -4.24
C PHE A 389 10.80 -8.93 -3.14
N THR A 390 11.51 -9.57 -2.19
CA THR A 390 12.25 -8.90 -1.12
C THR A 390 13.43 -8.12 -1.70
N TYR A 391 14.22 -8.77 -2.56
CA TYR A 391 15.32 -8.15 -3.31
C TYR A 391 14.84 -6.96 -4.15
N ALA A 392 13.76 -7.14 -4.92
CA ALA A 392 13.23 -6.07 -5.76
C ALA A 392 12.62 -4.93 -4.94
N MET A 393 12.01 -5.21 -3.78
CA MET A 393 11.50 -4.18 -2.87
C MET A 393 12.62 -3.24 -2.38
N LEU A 394 13.79 -3.78 -2.04
CA LEU A 394 14.98 -2.99 -1.69
C LEU A 394 15.36 -2.01 -2.81
N HIS A 395 15.57 -2.53 -4.02
CA HIS A 395 16.06 -1.72 -5.13
C HIS A 395 14.99 -0.79 -5.72
N CYS A 396 13.71 -1.20 -5.75
CA CYS A 396 12.59 -0.31 -6.08
C CYS A 396 12.56 0.91 -5.15
N MET A 397 12.75 0.74 -3.84
CA MET A 397 12.82 1.87 -2.90
C MET A 397 13.98 2.82 -3.21
N LEU A 398 15.17 2.28 -3.51
CA LEU A 398 16.35 3.09 -3.87
C LEU A 398 16.19 3.82 -5.20
N HIS A 399 15.64 3.16 -6.23
CA HIS A 399 15.36 3.78 -7.52
C HIS A 399 14.23 4.81 -7.43
N CYS A 400 13.15 4.53 -6.71
CA CYS A 400 12.07 5.49 -6.49
C CYS A 400 12.58 6.75 -5.77
N SER A 401 13.38 6.58 -4.71
CA SER A 401 14.06 7.69 -4.03
C SER A 401 14.98 8.47 -4.99
N SER A 402 15.76 7.78 -5.82
CA SER A 402 16.62 8.39 -6.86
C SER A 402 15.81 9.19 -7.88
N ILE A 403 14.66 8.67 -8.32
CA ILE A 403 13.74 9.31 -9.27
C ILE A 403 13.16 10.58 -8.67
N PHE A 404 12.65 10.54 -7.43
CA PHE A 404 12.07 11.73 -6.78
C PHE A 404 13.09 12.87 -6.59
N ILE A 405 14.32 12.57 -6.17
CA ILE A 405 15.38 13.58 -6.05
C ILE A 405 15.70 14.20 -7.41
N ASN A 406 15.95 13.37 -8.44
CA ASN A 406 16.35 13.89 -9.75
C ASN A 406 15.19 14.56 -10.51
N ARG A 407 13.93 14.16 -10.30
CA ARG A 407 12.73 14.92 -10.74
C ARG A 407 12.71 16.31 -10.10
N ARG A 408 12.95 16.42 -8.79
CA ARG A 408 12.97 17.73 -8.12
C ARG A 408 14.13 18.61 -8.59
N ARG A 409 15.32 18.05 -8.83
CA ARG A 409 16.44 18.76 -9.45
C ARG A 409 16.12 19.21 -10.87
N LEU A 410 15.45 18.39 -11.68
CA LEU A 410 15.04 18.74 -13.05
C LEU A 410 14.11 19.94 -13.08
N LEU A 411 13.12 19.98 -12.17
CA LEU A 411 12.17 21.10 -12.05
C LEU A 411 12.89 22.45 -11.91
N GLN A 412 13.95 22.52 -11.10
CA GLN A 412 14.73 23.76 -10.89
C GLN A 412 15.28 24.36 -12.18
N TYR A 413 15.63 23.50 -13.16
CA TYR A 413 16.08 23.96 -14.48
C TYR A 413 14.90 24.28 -15.39
N VAL A 414 13.94 23.37 -15.54
CA VAL A 414 12.86 23.52 -16.55
C VAL A 414 11.82 24.58 -16.18
N THR A 415 11.73 24.99 -14.91
CA THR A 415 10.87 26.09 -14.46
C THR A 415 11.62 27.42 -14.26
N ALA A 416 12.89 27.51 -14.66
CA ALA A 416 13.63 28.77 -14.65
C ALA A 416 13.07 29.73 -15.71
N HIS A 417 13.03 31.04 -15.41
CA HIS A 417 12.46 32.06 -16.30
C HIS A 417 13.18 32.15 -17.65
N ASP A 418 14.48 31.87 -17.67
CA ASP A 418 15.37 31.89 -18.84
C ASP A 418 15.63 30.48 -19.42
N PHE A 419 14.84 29.47 -19.02
CA PHE A 419 15.00 28.10 -19.53
C PHE A 419 14.81 28.02 -21.04
N ASN A 420 15.85 27.56 -21.74
CA ASN A 420 15.78 27.16 -23.14
C ASN A 420 16.23 25.70 -23.27
N ILE A 421 15.39 24.89 -23.93
CA ILE A 421 15.61 23.44 -24.01
C ILE A 421 16.73 23.04 -24.97
N GLU A 422 16.95 23.81 -26.04
CA GLU A 422 17.99 23.54 -27.03
C GLU A 422 19.39 23.82 -26.46
N THR A 423 19.53 24.84 -25.62
CA THR A 423 20.78 25.12 -24.91
C THR A 423 20.96 24.20 -23.70
N TRP A 424 19.91 23.89 -22.95
CA TRP A 424 20.02 23.02 -21.77
C TRP A 424 20.35 21.57 -22.15
N ARG A 425 19.76 21.02 -23.22
CA ARG A 425 19.91 19.60 -23.57
C ARG A 425 21.35 19.17 -23.86
N VAL A 426 22.23 20.10 -24.27
CA VAL A 426 23.65 19.83 -24.56
C VAL A 426 24.57 20.01 -23.34
N THR A 427 24.04 20.45 -22.20
CA THR A 427 24.84 20.65 -20.99
C THR A 427 25.25 19.32 -20.34
N PRO A 428 26.45 19.24 -19.71
CA PRO A 428 26.83 18.06 -18.91
C PRO A 428 25.83 17.72 -17.81
N GLN A 429 25.23 18.74 -17.18
CA GLN A 429 24.24 18.61 -16.11
C GLN A 429 22.94 17.96 -16.60
N CYS A 430 22.48 18.31 -17.80
CA CYS A 430 21.38 17.60 -18.46
C CYS A 430 21.73 16.13 -18.64
N HIS A 431 22.86 15.81 -19.28
CA HIS A 431 23.26 14.43 -19.56
C HIS A 431 23.34 13.58 -18.27
N GLU A 432 23.99 14.09 -17.22
CA GLU A 432 24.12 13.39 -15.92
C GLU A 432 22.75 13.13 -15.26
N LEU A 433 21.85 14.12 -15.28
CA LEU A 433 20.53 13.99 -14.66
C LEU A 433 19.64 13.02 -15.44
N ILE A 434 19.60 13.16 -16.77
CA ILE A 434 18.81 12.31 -17.66
C ILE A 434 19.30 10.86 -17.60
N ASP A 435 20.61 10.61 -17.59
CA ASP A 435 21.19 9.27 -17.44
C ASP A 435 20.81 8.60 -16.11
N ARG A 436 20.90 9.33 -14.98
CA ARG A 436 20.46 8.83 -13.66
C ARG A 436 18.97 8.51 -13.60
N LEU A 437 18.13 9.35 -14.23
CA LEU A 437 16.69 9.09 -14.34
C LEU A 437 16.44 7.84 -15.19
N PHE A 438 16.98 7.77 -16.42
CA PHE A 438 16.80 6.62 -17.30
C PHE A 438 17.29 5.32 -16.68
N THR A 439 18.46 5.31 -16.04
CA THR A 439 19.00 4.16 -15.32
C THR A 439 18.03 3.69 -14.22
N SER A 440 17.56 4.60 -13.37
CA SER A 440 16.65 4.24 -12.28
C SER A 440 15.28 3.78 -12.76
N CYS A 441 14.75 4.40 -13.83
CA CYS A 441 13.48 4.01 -14.43
C CYS A 441 13.59 2.64 -15.13
N HIS A 442 14.67 2.41 -15.88
CA HIS A 442 14.92 1.16 -16.58
C HIS A 442 15.10 -0.01 -15.60
N SER A 443 15.97 0.11 -14.58
CA SER A 443 16.15 -0.94 -13.57
C SER A 443 14.85 -1.28 -12.84
N THR A 444 14.02 -0.28 -12.54
CA THR A 444 12.71 -0.50 -11.89
C THR A 444 11.79 -1.35 -12.77
N ILE A 445 11.61 -1.01 -14.05
CA ILE A 445 10.77 -1.80 -14.96
C ILE A 445 11.38 -3.18 -15.21
N ALA A 446 12.69 -3.27 -15.44
CA ALA A 446 13.39 -4.53 -15.68
C ALA A 446 13.23 -5.53 -14.52
N MET A 447 13.26 -5.07 -13.26
CA MET A 447 13.01 -5.92 -12.09
C MET A 447 11.58 -6.47 -12.03
N LEU A 448 10.57 -5.63 -12.29
CA LEU A 448 9.18 -6.10 -12.30
C LEU A 448 8.94 -7.07 -13.48
N THR A 449 9.49 -6.79 -14.66
CA THR A 449 9.41 -7.69 -15.82
C THR A 449 10.11 -9.03 -15.54
N ALA A 450 11.26 -9.02 -14.85
CA ALA A 450 11.94 -10.25 -14.42
C ALA A 450 11.09 -11.06 -13.44
N LEU A 451 10.49 -10.40 -12.44
CA LEU A 451 9.60 -11.05 -11.46
C LEU A 451 8.36 -11.66 -12.11
N GLU A 452 7.72 -10.94 -13.03
CA GLU A 452 6.59 -11.43 -13.80
C GLU A 452 6.97 -12.65 -14.66
N THR A 453 8.10 -12.56 -15.37
CA THR A 453 8.62 -13.66 -16.21
C THR A 453 8.97 -14.90 -15.38
N GLY A 454 9.44 -14.70 -14.16
CA GLY A 454 9.76 -15.76 -13.19
C GLY A 454 8.57 -16.27 -12.37
N PHE A 455 7.36 -15.71 -12.55
CA PHE A 455 6.19 -16.08 -11.76
C PHE A 455 5.46 -17.31 -12.34
N GLU A 456 4.63 -17.95 -11.51
CA GLU A 456 3.82 -19.10 -11.90
C GLU A 456 2.71 -18.68 -12.87
N LYS A 457 2.75 -19.17 -14.12
CA LYS A 457 1.85 -18.75 -15.22
C LYS A 457 0.35 -18.96 -14.96
N GLU A 458 -0.02 -19.80 -14.00
CA GLU A 458 -1.41 -20.10 -13.65
C GLU A 458 -1.90 -19.31 -12.41
N ALA A 459 -1.03 -18.51 -11.77
CA ALA A 459 -1.34 -17.73 -10.59
C ALA A 459 -1.40 -16.24 -10.92
N ASN A 460 -2.40 -15.52 -10.37
CA ASN A 460 -2.46 -14.06 -10.54
C ASN A 460 -1.34 -13.41 -9.72
N LEU A 461 -0.51 -12.63 -10.40
CA LEU A 461 0.58 -11.88 -9.79
C LEU A 461 0.05 -10.64 -9.07
N CYS A 462 0.28 -10.56 -7.76
CA CYS A 462 -0.01 -9.37 -6.95
C CYS A 462 1.32 -8.73 -6.55
N PHE A 463 1.73 -7.70 -7.30
CA PHE A 463 2.87 -6.88 -6.91
C PHE A 463 2.54 -6.03 -5.66
N PRO A 464 3.51 -5.82 -4.75
CA PRO A 464 3.41 -4.84 -3.69
C PRO A 464 3.15 -3.42 -4.22
N ILE A 465 2.30 -2.67 -3.50
CA ILE A 465 1.88 -1.29 -3.86
C ILE A 465 3.08 -0.38 -4.15
N VAL A 466 4.14 -0.48 -3.34
CA VAL A 466 5.38 0.32 -3.49
C VAL A 466 6.11 0.02 -4.80
N MET A 467 6.14 -1.23 -5.24
CA MET A 467 6.81 -1.64 -6.48
C MET A 467 6.02 -1.14 -7.70
N LEU A 468 4.68 -1.22 -7.63
CA LEU A 468 3.80 -0.63 -8.65
C LEU A 468 3.92 0.89 -8.70
N PHE A 469 4.01 1.57 -7.54
CA PHE A 469 4.25 3.01 -7.49
C PHE A 469 5.63 3.40 -8.05
N SER A 470 6.65 2.59 -7.81
CA SER A 470 7.99 2.77 -8.39
C SER A 470 7.92 2.65 -9.92
N ALA A 471 7.18 1.66 -10.45
CA ALA A 471 6.99 1.49 -11.90
C ALA A 471 6.15 2.62 -12.51
N PHE A 472 5.10 3.11 -11.83
CA PHE A 472 4.33 4.29 -12.23
C PHE A 472 5.23 5.52 -12.33
N THR A 473 5.96 5.85 -11.26
CA THR A 473 6.80 7.05 -11.21
C THR A 473 7.95 6.99 -12.22
N ALA A 474 8.55 5.80 -12.43
CA ALA A 474 9.52 5.57 -13.50
C ALA A 474 8.93 5.87 -14.89
N SER A 475 7.74 5.32 -15.17
CA SER A 475 7.09 5.41 -16.48
C SER A 475 6.57 6.81 -16.77
N ALA A 476 5.95 7.46 -15.79
CA ALA A 476 5.49 8.84 -15.90
C ALA A 476 6.67 9.80 -16.10
N THR A 477 7.82 9.55 -15.43
CA THR A 477 9.04 10.34 -15.65
C THR A 477 9.56 10.18 -17.08
N VAL A 478 9.71 8.95 -17.59
CA VAL A 478 10.19 8.71 -18.96
C VAL A 478 9.20 9.20 -20.02
N ALA A 479 7.90 9.13 -19.75
CA ALA A 479 6.87 9.73 -20.61
C ALA A 479 7.00 11.26 -20.66
N TYR A 480 7.20 11.93 -19.52
CA TYR A 480 7.45 13.37 -19.46
C TYR A 480 8.74 13.77 -20.21
N LEU A 481 9.86 13.05 -20.00
CA LEU A 481 11.10 13.30 -20.72
C LEU A 481 10.92 13.17 -22.25
N SER A 482 10.07 12.23 -22.68
CA SER A 482 9.76 12.04 -24.10
C SER A 482 8.88 13.17 -24.65
N LEU A 483 7.83 13.58 -23.92
CA LEU A 483 6.97 14.72 -24.29
C LEU A 483 7.73 16.05 -24.33
N LYS A 484 8.74 16.24 -23.47
CA LYS A 484 9.66 17.38 -23.53
C LYS A 484 10.77 17.25 -24.58
N ALA A 485 10.87 16.15 -25.33
CA ALA A 485 12.02 15.88 -26.21
C ALA A 485 13.41 15.89 -25.52
N LEU A 486 13.44 15.55 -24.23
CA LEU A 486 14.65 15.33 -23.42
C LEU A 486 15.17 13.89 -23.46
N THR A 487 14.38 12.95 -23.98
CA THR A 487 14.82 11.56 -24.21
C THR A 487 16.03 11.51 -25.16
N PRO A 488 17.14 10.83 -24.79
CA PRO A 488 18.30 10.67 -25.66
C PRO A 488 17.94 9.96 -26.98
N PRO A 489 18.51 10.35 -28.14
CA PRO A 489 18.15 9.77 -29.44
C PRO A 489 18.36 8.25 -29.53
N ASN A 490 19.36 7.72 -28.84
CA ASN A 490 19.67 6.29 -28.74
C ASN A 490 18.78 5.52 -27.74
N ALA A 491 17.93 6.20 -26.97
CA ALA A 491 17.10 5.63 -25.92
C ALA A 491 15.58 5.71 -26.22
N VAL A 492 15.18 6.21 -27.40
CA VAL A 492 13.76 6.41 -27.77
C VAL A 492 12.95 5.11 -27.72
N GLU A 493 13.50 4.01 -28.25
CA GLU A 493 12.84 2.69 -28.20
C GLU A 493 12.73 2.19 -26.75
N THR A 494 13.82 2.26 -25.97
CA THR A 494 13.83 1.91 -24.54
C THR A 494 12.82 2.74 -23.75
N ALA A 495 12.67 4.03 -24.06
CA ALA A 495 11.69 4.91 -23.45
C ALA A 495 10.25 4.44 -23.73
N ALA A 496 9.94 4.11 -24.99
CA ALA A 496 8.64 3.57 -25.38
C ALA A 496 8.34 2.22 -24.69
N HIS A 497 9.35 1.35 -24.52
CA HIS A 497 9.20 0.12 -23.73
C HIS A 497 8.89 0.40 -22.25
N ILE A 498 9.65 1.27 -21.58
CA ILE A 498 9.43 1.64 -20.17
C ILE A 498 7.99 2.13 -19.95
N VAL A 499 7.51 3.06 -20.79
CA VAL A 499 6.15 3.63 -20.66
C VAL A 499 5.06 2.59 -20.90
N ARG A 500 5.23 1.72 -21.91
CA ARG A 500 4.28 0.65 -22.26
C ARG A 500 4.22 -0.43 -21.18
N ASP A 501 5.36 -0.92 -20.71
CA ASP A 501 5.43 -2.00 -19.74
C ASP A 501 4.92 -1.54 -18.37
N GLY A 502 5.22 -0.29 -17.99
CA GLY A 502 4.63 0.35 -16.82
C GLY A 502 3.12 0.57 -16.93
N LEU A 503 2.61 0.99 -18.10
CA LEU A 503 1.17 1.11 -18.33
C LEU A 503 0.46 -0.23 -18.17
N ARG A 504 1.03 -1.31 -18.71
CA ARG A 504 0.55 -2.68 -18.51
C ARG A 504 0.52 -3.07 -17.02
N PHE A 505 1.62 -2.84 -16.27
CA PHE A 505 1.62 -3.11 -14.83
C PHE A 505 0.54 -2.32 -14.07
N MET A 506 0.17 -1.12 -14.52
CA MET A 506 -0.94 -0.36 -13.93
C MET A 506 -2.32 -0.92 -14.32
N GLN A 507 -2.46 -1.45 -15.55
CA GLN A 507 -3.68 -2.11 -16.01
C GLN A 507 -3.94 -3.41 -15.23
N ASP A 508 -2.92 -4.25 -15.07
CA ASP A 508 -3.05 -5.52 -14.31
C ASP A 508 -3.17 -5.24 -12.80
N GLY A 509 -2.46 -4.23 -12.31
CA GLY A 509 -2.45 -3.85 -10.89
C GLY A 509 -3.78 -3.28 -10.38
N VAL A 510 -4.57 -2.59 -11.21
CA VAL A 510 -5.76 -1.85 -10.73
C VAL A 510 -6.90 -2.76 -10.25
N GLU A 511 -7.04 -3.96 -10.81
CA GLU A 511 -8.03 -4.95 -10.35
C GLU A 511 -7.70 -5.45 -8.93
N THR A 512 -6.41 -5.60 -8.66
CA THR A 512 -5.87 -6.03 -7.36
C THR A 512 -5.92 -4.90 -6.35
N TRP A 513 -5.54 -3.68 -6.76
CA TRP A 513 -5.38 -2.50 -5.92
C TRP A 513 -6.11 -1.29 -6.53
N PRO A 514 -7.35 -0.98 -6.09
CA PRO A 514 -8.11 0.19 -6.55
C PRO A 514 -7.36 1.53 -6.43
N LEU A 515 -6.39 1.61 -5.51
CA LEU A 515 -5.44 2.71 -5.37
C LEU A 515 -4.78 3.15 -6.70
N ILE A 516 -4.50 2.21 -7.58
CA ILE A 516 -3.78 2.43 -8.84
C ILE A 516 -4.62 3.17 -9.89
N ALA A 517 -5.94 3.32 -9.68
CA ALA A 517 -6.85 3.91 -10.66
C ALA A 517 -6.58 5.39 -11.00
N SER A 518 -5.89 6.16 -10.15
CA SER A 518 -5.37 7.49 -10.51
C SER A 518 -4.10 7.38 -11.36
N TRP A 519 -3.15 6.54 -10.97
CA TRP A 519 -1.86 6.32 -11.64
C TRP A 519 -2.06 5.80 -13.07
N LEU A 520 -2.96 4.82 -13.24
CA LEU A 520 -3.37 4.27 -14.53
C LEU A 520 -3.97 5.35 -15.44
N ARG A 521 -4.89 6.19 -14.93
CA ARG A 521 -5.51 7.27 -15.71
C ARG A 521 -4.47 8.29 -16.16
N HIS A 522 -3.58 8.71 -15.25
CA HIS A 522 -2.47 9.63 -15.54
C HIS A 522 -1.59 9.05 -16.67
N LEU A 523 -1.04 7.85 -16.48
CA LEU A 523 -0.12 7.26 -17.46
C LEU A 523 -0.80 6.94 -18.81
N THR A 524 -2.10 6.63 -18.81
CA THR A 524 -2.91 6.46 -20.04
C THR A 524 -2.99 7.76 -20.85
N VAL A 525 -3.14 8.92 -20.20
CA VAL A 525 -3.16 10.22 -20.89
C VAL A 525 -1.79 10.52 -21.51
N MET A 526 -0.70 10.33 -20.75
CA MET A 526 0.66 10.54 -21.26
C MET A 526 0.99 9.63 -22.45
N HIS A 527 0.67 8.34 -22.36
CA HIS A 527 0.87 7.39 -23.46
C HIS A 527 0.05 7.78 -24.70
N ARG A 528 -1.19 8.27 -24.54
CA ARG A 528 -2.01 8.70 -25.68
C ARG A 528 -1.40 9.91 -26.39
N VAL A 529 -0.98 10.92 -25.65
CA VAL A 529 -0.38 12.13 -26.26
C VAL A 529 0.94 11.79 -26.95
N LEU A 530 1.78 10.94 -26.36
CA LEU A 530 3.01 10.43 -27.00
C LEU A 530 2.73 9.70 -28.33
N ALA A 531 1.70 8.86 -28.38
CA ALA A 531 1.32 8.15 -29.61
C ALA A 531 0.80 9.12 -30.70
N ASN A 532 0.11 10.18 -30.30
CA ASN A 532 -0.40 11.20 -31.22
C ASN A 532 0.74 12.08 -31.77
N ASP A 533 1.65 12.58 -30.93
CA ASP A 533 2.84 13.35 -31.36
C ASP A 533 3.74 12.55 -32.30
N GLY A 534 3.95 11.26 -32.00
CA GLY A 534 4.69 10.34 -32.89
C GLY A 534 4.00 10.05 -34.23
N SER A 535 2.74 10.44 -34.40
CA SER A 535 1.97 10.30 -35.64
C SER A 535 1.86 11.58 -36.47
N ALA A 536 2.35 12.71 -35.95
CA ALA A 536 2.39 13.97 -36.70
C ALA A 536 3.36 13.85 -37.89
N PRO A 537 2.92 14.14 -39.13
CA PRO A 537 3.81 14.09 -40.29
C PRO A 537 4.90 15.17 -40.15
N MET A 538 6.16 14.74 -40.21
CA MET A 538 7.32 15.62 -40.32
C MET A 538 7.08 16.71 -41.38
N PRO A 539 7.29 18.00 -41.07
CA PRO A 539 7.14 19.06 -42.07
C PRO A 539 8.12 18.83 -43.21
N GLN A 540 7.61 18.51 -44.40
CA GLN A 540 8.45 18.39 -45.59
C GLN A 540 8.99 19.77 -45.98
N GLY A 541 10.21 20.05 -45.53
CA GLY A 541 10.97 21.23 -45.91
C GLY A 541 11.27 21.21 -47.41
N LEU A 542 10.56 22.07 -48.15
CA LEU A 542 10.94 22.71 -49.41
C LEU A 542 12.18 22.14 -50.15
N LEU A 543 11.95 21.10 -50.97
CA LEU A 543 12.81 20.79 -52.11
C LEU A 543 11.97 20.70 -53.39
N HIS A 544 11.70 21.87 -53.97
CA HIS A 544 11.25 21.96 -55.36
C HIS A 544 12.47 21.83 -56.28
N GLY A 545 12.57 20.70 -56.97
CA GLY A 545 13.48 20.48 -58.10
C GLY A 545 12.74 19.63 -59.14
N PRO A 546 12.69 20.04 -60.43
CA PRO A 546 11.79 19.43 -61.39
C PRO A 546 12.22 18.01 -61.77
N ALA A 547 11.25 17.11 -61.86
CA ALA A 547 11.47 15.75 -62.32
C ALA A 547 11.80 15.71 -63.82
N HIS A 548 12.85 14.98 -64.18
CA HIS A 548 13.02 14.44 -65.53
C HIS A 548 12.96 12.91 -65.48
N SER A 549 12.17 12.34 -66.39
CA SER A 549 11.94 10.91 -66.51
C SER A 549 13.02 10.21 -67.34
N ALA A 550 13.29 8.94 -67.01
CA ALA A 550 13.88 7.98 -67.94
C ALA A 550 13.40 6.56 -67.57
N HIS A 551 13.06 5.77 -68.59
CA HIS A 551 12.60 4.38 -68.44
C HIS A 551 13.75 3.36 -68.32
N ASN A 552 13.40 2.21 -67.76
CA ASN A 552 13.91 0.85 -68.04
C ASN A 552 15.10 0.70 -69.01
N HIS A 553 16.13 -0.06 -68.62
CA HIS A 553 16.27 -1.42 -69.15
C HIS A 553 17.20 -2.32 -68.30
N ALA A 554 17.04 -3.63 -68.50
CA ALA A 554 17.73 -4.69 -67.76
C ALA A 554 19.18 -4.95 -68.23
N GLY A 555 19.96 -5.63 -67.39
CA GLY A 555 21.25 -6.22 -67.74
C GLY A 555 21.78 -7.13 -66.64
N SER A 556 21.61 -8.46 -66.80
CA SER A 556 22.21 -9.45 -65.91
C SER A 556 23.59 -9.87 -66.41
N VAL A 557 24.53 -10.12 -65.51
CA VAL A 557 25.62 -11.09 -65.71
C VAL A 557 25.77 -11.91 -64.43
N SER A 558 26.00 -13.21 -64.60
CA SER A 558 26.00 -14.23 -63.55
C SER A 558 27.40 -14.87 -63.40
N GLU A 559 27.47 -15.91 -62.57
CA GLU A 559 28.60 -16.87 -62.40
C GLU A 559 29.74 -16.46 -61.44
N SER A 560 30.27 -17.35 -60.57
CA SER A 560 29.80 -18.72 -60.21
C SER A 560 30.51 -19.29 -58.96
N GLY A 561 29.77 -20.13 -58.21
CA GLY A 561 30.28 -21.33 -57.50
C GLY A 561 30.87 -21.13 -56.11
N ARG A 562 30.75 -22.02 -55.13
CA ARG A 562 30.23 -23.43 -54.99
C ARG A 562 29.96 -23.65 -53.46
N ASP A 563 29.26 -24.64 -52.92
CA ASP A 563 28.27 -25.65 -53.35
C ASP A 563 27.52 -26.12 -52.06
N SER A 564 26.22 -26.42 -52.18
CA SER A 564 25.43 -27.61 -51.73
C SER A 564 25.84 -28.41 -50.46
N GLU A 565 24.98 -29.02 -49.62
CA GLU A 565 23.53 -29.39 -49.67
C GLU A 565 23.03 -29.82 -48.25
N PRO A 566 21.72 -29.77 -47.90
CA PRO A 566 21.11 -30.46 -46.73
C PRO A 566 20.38 -31.78 -47.19
N PRO A 567 19.40 -32.43 -46.50
CA PRO A 567 18.96 -32.49 -45.08
C PRO A 567 18.76 -33.95 -44.52
N VAL A 568 18.62 -34.17 -43.19
CA VAL A 568 17.96 -35.39 -42.62
C VAL A 568 17.34 -35.16 -41.22
N PRO A 569 16.08 -35.60 -40.94
CA PRO A 569 15.50 -35.77 -39.60
C PRO A 569 15.23 -37.26 -39.23
N LEU A 570 14.77 -37.52 -37.98
CA LEU A 570 14.30 -38.80 -37.35
C LEU A 570 15.37 -39.58 -36.53
N PRO A 571 15.00 -40.42 -35.52
CA PRO A 571 13.70 -41.09 -35.31
C PRO A 571 13.06 -41.13 -33.89
N ARG A 572 11.76 -41.48 -33.87
CA ARG A 572 11.01 -42.05 -32.71
C ARG A 572 10.95 -43.59 -32.79
N ARG A 573 10.83 -44.29 -31.65
CA ARG A 573 10.23 -45.64 -31.40
C ARG A 573 10.47 -46.09 -29.93
N PRO A 574 9.89 -47.20 -29.41
CA PRO A 574 8.49 -47.66 -29.26
C PRO A 574 8.09 -47.79 -27.74
N GLY A 575 6.97 -48.37 -27.27
CA GLY A 575 5.71 -48.79 -27.91
C GLY A 575 5.08 -50.12 -27.41
N VAL A 576 4.64 -50.24 -26.14
CA VAL A 576 3.87 -51.39 -25.55
C VAL A 576 2.79 -50.79 -24.62
N THR A 577 1.45 -50.85 -24.77
CA THR A 577 0.42 -51.85 -25.16
C THR A 577 -0.15 -52.74 -24.03
N THR A 578 -1.38 -52.43 -23.59
CA THR A 578 -2.54 -53.31 -23.28
C THR A 578 -3.75 -52.37 -23.03
N ILE A 579 -4.91 -52.37 -23.69
CA ILE A 579 -5.87 -53.37 -24.26
C ILE A 579 -7.08 -53.61 -23.34
N ASN A 580 -8.27 -53.62 -23.96
CA ASN A 580 -9.66 -53.76 -23.44
C ASN A 580 -10.21 -52.57 -22.63
N GLY A 581 -11.42 -52.04 -22.86
CA GLY A 581 -12.56 -52.48 -23.69
C GLY A 581 -13.73 -52.97 -22.81
N GLY A 582 -14.99 -52.56 -22.98
CA GLY A 582 -15.60 -51.59 -23.90
C GLY A 582 -17.13 -51.49 -23.67
N SER A 583 -17.86 -50.79 -24.56
CA SER A 583 -19.32 -50.93 -24.88
C SER A 583 -20.37 -50.80 -23.74
N GLY A 584 -21.52 -50.12 -23.84
CA GLY A 584 -22.25 -49.31 -24.85
C GLY A 584 -23.45 -48.66 -24.11
N SER A 585 -24.52 -48.06 -24.67
CA SER A 585 -24.92 -47.71 -26.04
C SER A 585 -26.05 -46.62 -25.99
N ILE A 586 -25.93 -45.60 -26.84
CA ILE A 586 -26.92 -45.12 -27.86
C ILE A 586 -28.31 -44.54 -27.44
N ALA A 587 -28.72 -43.50 -28.22
CA ALA A 587 -30.02 -42.82 -28.39
C ALA A 587 -30.33 -41.64 -27.45
N GLY A 588 -30.80 -40.47 -27.93
CA GLY A 588 -31.00 -40.01 -29.32
C GLY A 588 -31.50 -38.54 -29.39
N THR A 589 -31.25 -37.85 -30.51
CA THR A 589 -31.70 -36.47 -30.82
C THR A 589 -33.17 -36.45 -31.30
N PRO A 590 -33.92 -35.32 -31.26
CA PRO A 590 -33.68 -34.16 -32.14
C PRO A 590 -33.94 -32.76 -31.52
N ALA A 591 -33.76 -31.71 -32.33
CA ALA A 591 -33.88 -30.30 -31.94
C ALA A 591 -35.25 -29.68 -32.26
N THR A 592 -35.61 -28.60 -31.55
CA THR A 592 -36.50 -27.52 -32.06
C THR A 592 -36.23 -26.19 -31.35
N THR A 593 -36.35 -25.10 -32.11
CA THR A 593 -36.35 -23.70 -31.67
C THR A 593 -37.65 -23.30 -30.94
N ASN A 594 -37.62 -22.27 -30.08
CA ASN A 594 -38.57 -21.13 -30.08
C ASN A 594 -38.31 -20.11 -28.95
N SER A 595 -38.55 -18.83 -29.25
CA SER A 595 -38.45 -17.69 -28.32
C SER A 595 -39.76 -17.44 -27.55
N PRO A 596 -39.74 -16.85 -26.33
CA PRO A 596 -40.95 -16.32 -25.66
C PRO A 596 -41.24 -14.83 -25.96
N PRO A 597 -42.48 -14.33 -25.70
CA PRO A 597 -43.00 -13.08 -26.26
C PRO A 597 -43.01 -11.84 -25.31
N PRO A 598 -43.35 -10.62 -25.82
CA PRO A 598 -43.35 -9.36 -25.06
C PRO A 598 -44.75 -8.85 -24.63
N ALA A 599 -44.77 -7.62 -24.07
CA ALA A 599 -45.92 -6.72 -23.75
C ALA A 599 -46.42 -6.75 -22.27
N PRO A 600 -47.11 -5.68 -21.77
CA PRO A 600 -47.59 -4.49 -22.46
C PRO A 600 -47.19 -3.12 -21.85
N ALA A 601 -47.55 -2.03 -22.55
CA ALA A 601 -47.42 -0.64 -22.12
C ALA A 601 -48.77 -0.03 -21.71
N SER A 602 -48.74 1.06 -20.91
CA SER A 602 -49.90 1.94 -20.66
C SER A 602 -49.45 3.34 -20.22
N GLU A 603 -50.08 4.38 -20.77
CA GLU A 603 -49.69 5.80 -20.65
C GLU A 603 -50.35 6.57 -19.45
N PRO A 604 -50.58 7.91 -19.43
CA PRO A 604 -49.96 8.76 -18.40
C PRO A 604 -50.97 9.48 -17.48
N LYS A 605 -50.54 9.95 -16.29
CA LYS A 605 -51.38 10.79 -15.42
C LYS A 605 -50.68 12.00 -14.77
N ARG A 606 -51.07 13.17 -15.29
CA ARG A 606 -51.22 14.51 -14.71
C ARG A 606 -50.64 14.83 -13.32
N SER A 607 -49.93 15.95 -13.28
CA SER A 607 -49.64 16.79 -12.12
C SER A 607 -50.85 17.62 -11.64
N PRO A 608 -50.84 18.09 -10.37
CA PRO A 608 -51.61 19.25 -9.90
C PRO A 608 -50.72 20.43 -9.45
N SER A 609 -51.25 21.66 -9.52
CA SER A 609 -50.50 22.91 -9.30
C SER A 609 -50.45 23.43 -7.85
N ALA A 610 -49.31 24.07 -7.55
CA ALA A 610 -49.00 25.19 -6.65
C ALA A 610 -50.03 25.78 -5.65
N VAL A 611 -49.52 26.07 -4.44
CA VAL A 611 -49.90 27.18 -3.52
C VAL A 611 -48.58 27.74 -2.93
N PRO A 612 -48.41 29.07 -2.71
CA PRO A 612 -47.07 29.71 -2.71
C PRO A 612 -46.40 29.88 -1.34
N ALA A 613 -45.09 30.15 -1.36
CA ALA A 613 -44.27 30.54 -0.21
C ALA A 613 -43.93 32.05 -0.21
N PRO A 614 -43.75 32.69 0.96
CA PRO A 614 -43.42 34.12 1.08
C PRO A 614 -41.93 34.42 0.79
N PRO A 615 -41.55 35.69 0.51
CA PRO A 615 -40.23 36.04 0.00
C PRO A 615 -39.14 35.97 1.08
N SER A 616 -37.96 35.48 0.69
CA SER A 616 -36.73 35.61 1.48
C SER A 616 -35.77 36.59 0.77
N ASN A 617 -35.46 37.69 1.46
CA ASN A 617 -34.42 38.62 1.01
C ASN A 617 -33.04 37.96 1.11
N GLY A 618 -32.17 38.33 0.17
CA GLY A 618 -30.91 37.64 -0.09
C GLY A 618 -29.89 37.60 1.05
N ASN A 619 -28.96 36.67 0.89
CA ASN A 619 -27.56 37.02 0.68
C ASN A 619 -26.89 35.94 -0.17
N GLY A 620 -25.99 36.35 -1.06
CA GLY A 620 -25.38 35.46 -2.04
C GLY A 620 -24.43 34.45 -1.41
N ALA A 621 -24.48 33.21 -1.89
CA ALA A 621 -23.43 32.22 -1.72
C ALA A 621 -22.79 31.99 -3.09
N HIS A 622 -21.47 32.08 -3.18
CA HIS A 622 -20.73 31.56 -4.33
C HIS A 622 -20.94 30.04 -4.36
N GLU A 623 -21.50 29.51 -5.44
CA GLU A 623 -21.48 28.08 -5.70
C GLU A 623 -20.05 27.68 -6.08
N THR A 624 -19.41 26.87 -5.25
CA THR A 624 -18.23 26.09 -5.66
C THR A 624 -18.71 24.98 -6.59
N GLU A 625 -18.53 25.19 -7.90
CA GLU A 625 -18.72 24.14 -8.89
C GLU A 625 -17.87 22.91 -8.53
N ARG A 626 -18.49 21.72 -8.62
CA ARG A 626 -17.74 20.47 -8.62
C ARG A 626 -17.13 20.28 -10.01
N PRO A 627 -15.81 20.06 -10.16
CA PRO A 627 -15.24 19.74 -11.46
C PRO A 627 -15.87 18.45 -12.00
N SER A 628 -16.42 18.51 -13.20
CA SER A 628 -16.82 17.32 -13.95
C SER A 628 -15.56 16.69 -14.55
N ASN A 629 -15.19 15.50 -14.06
CA ASN A 629 -14.01 14.77 -14.54
C ASN A 629 -14.26 14.11 -15.92
N ALA A 630 -14.50 14.93 -16.94
CA ALA A 630 -14.26 14.57 -18.33
C ALA A 630 -12.79 14.87 -18.65
N VAL A 631 -12.02 13.85 -19.03
CA VAL A 631 -10.65 14.06 -19.52
C VAL A 631 -10.75 14.85 -20.84
N PRO A 632 -10.10 16.04 -20.97
CA PRO A 632 -10.14 16.79 -22.22
C PRO A 632 -9.59 15.94 -23.36
N GLN A 633 -10.30 15.87 -24.48
CA GLN A 633 -9.84 15.07 -25.63
C GLN A 633 -8.65 15.71 -26.36
N ASP A 634 -8.38 16.99 -26.10
CA ASP A 634 -7.49 17.85 -26.89
C ASP A 634 -6.35 18.50 -26.06
N MET A 635 -5.74 17.78 -25.10
CA MET A 635 -4.51 18.28 -24.45
C MET A 635 -3.28 18.11 -25.36
N THR A 636 -2.56 19.19 -25.63
CA THR A 636 -1.28 19.16 -26.33
C THR A 636 -0.15 18.62 -25.43
N ALA A 637 0.96 18.17 -26.04
CA ALA A 637 2.15 17.74 -25.31
C ALA A 637 2.73 18.85 -24.40
N VAL A 638 2.68 20.11 -24.85
CA VAL A 638 3.15 21.28 -24.08
C VAL A 638 2.29 21.49 -22.84
N GLU A 639 0.96 21.52 -22.98
CA GLU A 639 0.03 21.68 -21.86
C GLU A 639 0.13 20.53 -20.86
N LEU A 640 0.31 19.29 -21.36
CA LEU A 640 0.49 18.11 -20.52
C LEU A 640 1.80 18.16 -19.73
N CYS A 641 2.90 18.63 -20.34
CA CYS A 641 4.15 18.86 -19.62
C CYS A 641 3.97 19.90 -18.51
N SER A 642 3.33 21.03 -18.80
CA SER A 642 3.08 22.09 -17.81
C SER A 642 2.03 21.70 -16.75
N ALA A 643 1.18 20.71 -17.00
CA ALA A 643 0.33 20.09 -15.99
C ALA A 643 1.15 19.15 -15.08
N PHE A 644 1.98 18.27 -15.68
CA PHE A 644 2.86 17.36 -14.95
C PHE A 644 3.87 18.08 -14.06
N GLU A 645 4.45 19.18 -14.54
CA GLU A 645 5.36 20.04 -13.77
C GLU A 645 4.68 20.63 -12.53
N ARG A 646 3.42 21.07 -12.65
CA ARG A 646 2.63 21.56 -11.50
C ARG A 646 2.30 20.45 -10.52
N GLN A 647 1.81 19.30 -11.00
CA GLN A 647 1.57 18.10 -10.16
C GLN A 647 2.83 17.69 -9.38
N LEU A 648 4.00 17.81 -10.02
CA LEU A 648 5.29 17.55 -9.40
C LEU A 648 5.71 18.57 -8.34
N LEU A 649 5.36 19.84 -8.52
CA LEU A 649 5.60 20.91 -7.56
C LEU A 649 4.63 20.84 -6.36
N GLU A 650 3.37 20.46 -6.63
CA GLU A 650 2.28 20.30 -5.65
C GLU A 650 2.35 18.95 -4.91
N LEU A 651 3.26 18.06 -5.32
CA LEU A 651 3.48 16.71 -4.77
C LEU A 651 2.29 15.76 -4.96
N ASP A 652 1.52 15.93 -6.03
CA ASP A 652 0.32 15.15 -6.31
C ASP A 652 0.59 13.66 -6.45
N ASP A 653 1.76 13.24 -6.94
CA ASP A 653 2.15 11.82 -6.95
C ASP A 653 2.21 11.21 -5.54
N LEU A 654 2.59 12.00 -4.52
CA LEU A 654 2.56 11.55 -3.12
C LEU A 654 1.13 11.55 -2.57
N ALA A 655 0.29 12.52 -2.98
CA ALA A 655 -1.15 12.44 -2.70
C ALA A 655 -1.78 11.19 -3.34
N ALA A 656 -1.38 10.85 -4.57
CA ALA A 656 -1.80 9.66 -5.31
C ALA A 656 -1.35 8.38 -4.61
N PHE A 657 -0.11 8.34 -4.13
CA PHE A 657 0.43 7.25 -3.32
C PHE A 657 -0.44 6.97 -2.08
N MET A 658 -1.00 8.03 -1.53
CA MET A 658 -1.88 8.02 -0.36
C MET A 658 -3.38 7.91 -0.69
N GLY A 659 -3.75 7.63 -1.94
CA GLY A 659 -5.14 7.42 -2.37
C GLY A 659 -5.94 8.68 -2.69
N GLY A 660 -5.30 9.85 -2.60
CA GLY A 660 -5.81 11.13 -3.08
C GLY A 660 -6.09 11.14 -4.58
N GLY A 661 -6.75 12.21 -5.04
CA GLY A 661 -6.92 12.48 -6.46
C GLY A 661 -5.65 13.08 -7.06
N VAL A 662 -5.41 12.73 -8.32
CA VAL A 662 -4.56 13.42 -9.31
C VAL A 662 -5.49 13.81 -10.46
#